data_AF-A0A069DFT4-F1
#
_entry.id   AF-A0A069DFT4-F1
#
_cell.length_a   1.000
_cell.length_b   1.000
_cell.length_c   1.000
_cell.angle_alpha   90.00
_cell.angle_beta   90.00
_cell.angle_gamma   90.00
#
_symmetry.space_group_name_H-M   'P 1'
#
loop_
_entity.id
_entity.type
_entity.pdbx_description
1 polymer ?
#
loop_
_entity_poly.entity_id
_entity_poly.type
_entity_poly.pdbx_seq_one_letter_code
_entity_poly.pdbx_strand_id
1 'polypeptide(L)'
;MLIDYWTKVKTKGGTLYSPNLIARDQVKKSVAAGSSLSVTYIVKVGKNVKVSDLLFQIVKWDFSKTNYESHLGQFNVPASYTLSTPVKQSKTIRLNDIPIKIKVSKFELHSGSDYNYAEISVNLHNTGYKLLENPTAKWILRTAGGSNYPLLLDSADATFSIQPQENKTLKLLSSIPKSVKLAGAELIVVEEEGEAKTVLPLATLQLPAASTTQTVATQPFKPRQVTVGNLKLETTLEAATVSQSYGSNDLSLSFKFKNISKETITVPKYEFLLKSGNGNSYPITTKALENLSLQPGAEKTIKLDISVSYEVAQGALKLIMNTPKSEDPESKAPAYSYPAGVYILPQPSSLQNTLGREISVKNDSGTYGVTWSSIQRLPWTDGDLLSAKLTIKNTSVKTLHLPDLQGVYTIDAAKDASSTKLIKSQAASLLGPGQAVDMYLVTKIPTSLDIAQLQVALEEKVGEESTEWIKLTNIGAIPKVPEIEKDEAYTLTTLGKKAEIKTRKSLVYPGTTTDLVYTELEMTNMENRQADLSQLSGYYMSSSGLYFKANVKQIDYPAGPEDKSIVTMWTKVPKRVTVSDMRLIVGEGVTEDKLTPVKEVSTGYVNAASLEISPQQVTALATIQNFELFPYQVQTHTFDSYLSGGSNVSIEWYYTLSQNNEYSLPENEHKFIVEIADSTGRVFAKELVPGTDMKLGANQLLSWSIDDRIFEDRRAGTYQISVYDEFQGEKLKIAGQSMYYNPNRLPAVIPEE
;
A
#
# COMPACT_ATOMS: atom_id res chain seq x y z
N MET A 1 7.53 11.44 -70.70
CA MET A 1 7.84 10.29 -71.57
C MET A 1 8.80 10.81 -72.60
N LEU A 2 9.84 10.05 -72.92
CA LEU A 2 10.75 10.41 -74.01
C LEU A 2 9.92 10.52 -75.30
N ILE A 3 10.09 11.62 -76.02
CA ILE A 3 9.22 11.97 -77.15
C ILE A 3 9.36 10.94 -78.28
N ASP A 4 10.59 10.49 -78.53
CA ASP A 4 10.90 9.65 -79.69
C ASP A 4 11.17 8.17 -79.36
N TYR A 5 11.23 7.79 -78.08
CA TYR A 5 11.74 6.48 -77.65
C TYR A 5 10.82 5.81 -76.63
N TRP A 6 10.57 4.50 -76.79
CA TRP A 6 9.87 3.69 -75.79
C TRP A 6 10.37 2.24 -75.78
N THR A 7 9.88 1.49 -74.79
CA THR A 7 10.21 0.07 -74.65
C THR A 7 9.00 -0.79 -74.98
N LYS A 8 9.20 -1.89 -75.72
CA LYS A 8 8.23 -2.98 -75.85
C LYS A 8 8.73 -4.19 -75.09
N VAL A 9 7.83 -4.89 -74.41
CA VAL A 9 8.16 -6.14 -73.71
C VAL A 9 7.44 -7.28 -74.40
N LYS A 10 8.15 -8.36 -74.71
CA LYS A 10 7.52 -9.57 -75.25
C LYS A 10 8.09 -10.83 -74.60
N THR A 11 7.32 -11.92 -74.62
CA THR A 11 7.88 -13.24 -74.30
C THR A 11 8.70 -13.77 -75.47
N LYS A 12 9.62 -14.71 -75.21
CA LYS A 12 10.28 -15.52 -76.25
C LYS A 12 9.27 -16.26 -77.14
N GLY A 13 8.07 -16.54 -76.62
CA GLY A 13 6.93 -17.10 -77.36
C GLY A 13 6.10 -16.08 -78.16
N GLY A 14 6.48 -14.79 -78.18
CA GLY A 14 5.86 -13.76 -79.03
C GLY A 14 4.71 -12.98 -78.40
N THR A 15 4.29 -13.28 -77.17
CA THR A 15 3.25 -12.52 -76.46
C THR A 15 3.75 -11.11 -76.13
N LEU A 16 3.05 -10.08 -76.59
CA LEU A 16 3.39 -8.67 -76.34
C LEU A 16 2.76 -8.17 -75.04
N TYR A 17 3.52 -7.37 -74.29
CA TYR A 17 3.05 -6.62 -73.13
C TYR A 17 3.35 -5.13 -73.32
N SER A 18 2.43 -4.30 -72.84
CA SER A 18 2.56 -2.84 -72.88
C SER A 18 3.11 -2.32 -71.55
N PRO A 19 4.40 -1.95 -71.48
CA PRO A 19 4.95 -1.30 -70.30
C PRO A 19 4.44 0.14 -70.17
N ASN A 20 4.15 0.56 -68.94
CA ASN A 20 3.79 1.93 -68.61
C ASN A 20 4.93 2.61 -67.85
N LEU A 21 5.16 3.88 -68.15
CA LEU A 21 6.16 4.69 -67.45
C LEU A 21 5.62 5.14 -66.08
N ILE A 22 6.44 5.07 -65.05
CA ILE A 22 6.05 5.54 -63.70
C ILE A 22 5.83 7.06 -63.69
N ALA A 23 4.98 7.54 -62.77
CA ALA A 23 4.52 8.92 -62.74
C ALA A 23 5.67 9.94 -62.69
N ARG A 24 6.67 9.74 -61.82
CA ARG A 24 7.83 10.64 -61.70
C ARG A 24 8.72 10.68 -62.94
N ASP A 25 8.66 9.65 -63.79
CA ASP A 25 9.43 9.60 -65.03
C ASP A 25 8.64 10.17 -66.22
N GLN A 26 7.32 10.38 -66.11
CA GLN A 26 6.50 10.99 -67.16
C GLN A 26 6.88 12.44 -67.45
N VAL A 27 7.46 13.16 -66.49
CA VAL A 27 7.97 14.53 -66.71
C VAL A 27 9.31 14.55 -67.46
N LYS A 28 10.02 13.42 -67.53
CA LYS A 28 11.28 13.33 -68.28
C LYS A 28 10.98 13.23 -69.78
N LYS A 29 11.34 14.28 -70.53
CA LYS A 29 11.02 14.42 -71.97
C LYS A 29 12.24 14.36 -72.89
N SER A 30 13.42 14.69 -72.40
CA SER A 30 14.67 14.73 -73.19
C SER A 30 15.88 14.25 -72.39
N VAL A 31 16.95 13.89 -73.09
CA VAL A 31 18.27 13.55 -72.54
C VAL A 31 19.28 14.50 -73.19
N ALA A 32 20.08 15.20 -72.39
CA ALA A 32 21.08 16.12 -72.94
C ALA A 32 22.25 15.34 -73.56
N ALA A 33 22.90 15.92 -74.58
CA ALA A 33 24.06 15.31 -75.21
C ALA A 33 25.18 15.02 -74.20
N GLY A 34 25.78 13.83 -74.28
CA GLY A 34 26.82 13.37 -73.34
C GLY A 34 26.32 13.02 -71.93
N SER A 35 25.03 13.18 -71.64
CA SER A 35 24.43 12.86 -70.34
C SER A 35 23.72 11.50 -70.35
N SER A 36 23.39 11.02 -69.15
CA SER A 36 22.62 9.79 -68.95
C SER A 36 21.33 10.10 -68.22
N LEU A 37 20.24 9.44 -68.59
CA LEU A 37 18.96 9.53 -67.91
C LEU A 37 18.42 8.13 -67.60
N SER A 38 18.00 7.91 -66.36
CA SER A 38 17.28 6.69 -65.98
C SER A 38 15.76 6.90 -66.09
N VAL A 39 15.10 5.95 -66.75
CA VAL A 39 13.63 5.87 -66.87
C VAL A 39 13.17 4.47 -66.46
N THR A 40 12.04 4.41 -65.77
CA THR A 40 11.51 3.20 -65.15
C THR A 40 10.15 2.86 -65.73
N TYR A 41 10.04 1.62 -66.21
CA TYR A 41 8.82 1.08 -66.79
C TYR A 41 8.27 -0.05 -65.93
N ILE A 42 6.96 -0.11 -65.78
CA ILE A 42 6.23 -1.18 -65.10
C ILE A 42 5.38 -1.92 -66.12
N VAL A 43 5.42 -3.25 -66.08
CA VAL A 43 4.62 -4.11 -66.94
C VAL A 43 4.00 -5.23 -66.11
N LYS A 44 2.70 -5.50 -66.32
CA LYS A 44 2.02 -6.65 -65.73
C LYS A 44 2.13 -7.83 -66.68
N VAL A 45 2.70 -8.93 -66.22
CA VAL A 45 2.89 -10.16 -67.00
C VAL A 45 2.02 -11.29 -66.42
N GLY A 46 1.78 -12.33 -67.23
CA GLY A 46 1.00 -13.49 -66.78
C GLY A 46 1.68 -14.24 -65.63
N LYS A 47 0.89 -14.83 -64.72
CA LYS A 47 1.36 -15.50 -63.49
C LYS A 47 2.45 -16.57 -63.72
N ASN A 48 2.42 -17.25 -64.87
CA ASN A 48 3.33 -18.36 -65.19
C ASN A 48 4.54 -17.93 -66.05
N VAL A 49 4.66 -16.65 -66.39
CA VAL A 49 5.76 -16.14 -67.23
C VAL A 49 6.99 -15.97 -66.36
N LYS A 50 8.10 -16.64 -66.71
CA LYS A 50 9.38 -16.43 -66.02
C LYS A 50 10.02 -15.15 -66.56
N VAL A 51 10.74 -14.43 -65.72
CA VAL A 51 11.43 -13.20 -66.16
C VAL A 51 12.51 -13.51 -67.21
N SER A 52 13.12 -14.70 -67.17
CA SER A 52 14.01 -15.22 -68.22
C SER A 52 13.35 -15.41 -69.59
N ASP A 53 12.02 -15.41 -69.64
CA ASP A 53 11.24 -15.54 -70.88
C ASP A 53 10.94 -14.18 -71.49
N LEU A 54 11.24 -13.08 -70.78
CA LEU A 54 11.02 -11.72 -71.24
C LEU A 54 12.19 -11.21 -72.09
N LEU A 55 11.82 -10.50 -73.15
CA LEU A 55 12.70 -9.80 -74.07
C LEU A 55 12.22 -8.35 -74.14
N PHE A 56 13.15 -7.42 -73.97
CA PHE A 56 12.90 -5.99 -73.97
C PHE A 56 13.46 -5.37 -75.24
N GLN A 57 12.63 -4.64 -75.98
CA GLN A 57 13.00 -3.98 -77.22
C GLN A 57 12.92 -2.47 -77.04
N ILE A 58 13.98 -1.76 -77.41
CA ILE A 58 13.99 -0.31 -77.49
C ILE A 58 13.61 0.08 -78.92
N VAL A 59 12.57 0.88 -79.04
CA VAL A 59 12.00 1.32 -80.32
C VAL A 59 11.94 2.83 -80.35
N LYS A 60 12.11 3.40 -81.55
CA LYS A 60 11.89 4.81 -81.82
C LYS A 60 10.85 5.02 -82.90
N TRP A 61 10.27 6.22 -82.92
CA TRP A 61 9.51 6.68 -84.07
C TRP A 61 10.43 6.82 -85.28
N ASP A 62 10.00 6.27 -86.41
CA ASP A 62 10.64 6.39 -87.70
C ASP A 62 9.56 6.39 -88.77
N PHE A 63 9.14 7.60 -89.16
CA PHE A 63 8.07 7.79 -90.13
C PHE A 63 8.41 7.27 -91.54
N SER A 64 9.65 6.83 -91.79
CA SER A 64 10.07 6.20 -93.04
C SER A 64 9.85 4.68 -93.10
N LYS A 65 9.43 4.05 -91.99
CA LYS A 65 9.25 2.59 -91.88
C LYS A 65 7.77 2.20 -91.77
N THR A 66 7.45 0.96 -92.17
CA THR A 66 6.13 0.37 -91.94
C THR A 66 5.81 0.34 -90.45
N ASN A 67 4.58 0.72 -90.07
CA ASN A 67 4.13 0.93 -88.69
C ASN A 67 4.84 2.08 -87.96
N TYR A 68 5.62 2.90 -88.66
CA TYR A 68 6.33 4.08 -88.16
C TYR A 68 7.34 3.79 -87.02
N GLU A 69 7.83 2.56 -86.90
CA GLU A 69 8.72 2.15 -85.82
C GLU A 69 10.07 1.66 -86.34
N SER A 70 11.14 2.05 -85.66
CA SER A 70 12.49 1.53 -85.88
C SER A 70 13.04 0.90 -84.59
N HIS A 71 13.51 -0.34 -84.71
CA HIS A 71 14.09 -1.09 -83.60
C HIS A 71 15.55 -0.71 -83.40
N LEU A 72 15.87 -0.13 -82.24
CA LEU A 72 17.21 0.34 -81.91
C LEU A 72 18.06 -0.73 -81.23
N GLY A 73 17.43 -1.68 -80.56
CA GLY A 73 18.14 -2.74 -79.85
C GLY A 73 17.21 -3.56 -79.00
N GLN A 74 17.68 -4.75 -78.61
CA GLN A 74 16.98 -5.61 -77.68
C GLN A 74 17.95 -6.21 -76.67
N PHE A 75 17.43 -6.56 -75.50
CA PHE A 75 18.14 -7.39 -74.54
C PHE A 75 17.24 -8.48 -73.98
N ASN A 76 17.84 -9.64 -73.75
CA ASN A 76 17.22 -10.79 -73.11
C ASN A 76 17.63 -10.84 -71.65
N VAL A 77 16.73 -11.27 -70.78
CA VAL A 77 17.10 -11.60 -69.40
C VAL A 77 17.87 -12.93 -69.40
N PRO A 78 19.09 -12.97 -68.82
CA PRO A 78 19.85 -14.22 -68.68
C PRO A 78 19.08 -15.27 -67.86
N ALA A 79 19.26 -16.55 -68.18
CA ALA A 79 18.64 -17.64 -67.42
C ALA A 79 19.10 -17.69 -65.95
N SER A 80 20.31 -17.18 -65.68
CA SER A 80 20.89 -17.07 -64.33
C SER A 80 20.40 -15.84 -63.54
N TYR A 81 19.55 -14.99 -64.12
CA TYR A 81 19.08 -13.78 -63.45
C TYR A 81 18.09 -14.13 -62.34
N THR A 82 18.44 -13.79 -61.10
CA THR A 82 17.57 -13.97 -59.93
C THR A 82 16.93 -12.65 -59.51
N LEU A 83 15.60 -12.63 -59.41
CA LEU A 83 14.86 -11.46 -58.94
C LEU A 83 15.07 -11.18 -57.45
N SER A 84 15.30 -12.26 -56.69
CA SER A 84 15.44 -12.24 -55.24
C SER A 84 16.91 -12.14 -54.84
N THR A 85 17.23 -11.22 -53.94
CA THR A 85 18.55 -11.09 -53.35
C THR A 85 18.82 -12.26 -52.41
N PRO A 86 19.87 -13.06 -52.62
CA PRO A 86 20.17 -14.21 -51.78
C PRO A 86 20.41 -13.85 -50.31
N VAL A 87 20.17 -14.82 -49.43
CA VAL A 87 20.42 -14.68 -47.99
C VAL A 87 21.86 -14.20 -47.73
N LYS A 88 22.04 -13.30 -46.75
CA LYS A 88 23.30 -12.63 -46.38
C LYS A 88 23.87 -11.63 -47.41
N GLN A 89 23.31 -11.52 -48.62
CA GLN A 89 23.69 -10.48 -49.57
C GLN A 89 22.87 -9.19 -49.35
N SER A 90 23.39 -8.07 -49.84
CA SER A 90 22.71 -6.77 -49.77
C SER A 90 22.31 -6.29 -51.14
N LYS A 91 21.19 -5.56 -51.24
CA LYS A 91 20.75 -4.87 -52.46
C LYS A 91 20.65 -3.38 -52.20
N THR A 92 21.14 -2.56 -53.12
CA THR A 92 20.93 -1.11 -53.07
C THR A 92 19.59 -0.78 -53.72
N ILE A 93 18.71 -0.11 -52.98
CA ILE A 93 17.44 0.45 -53.46
C ILE A 93 17.43 1.97 -53.25
N ARG A 94 16.49 2.67 -53.88
CA ARG A 94 16.22 4.07 -53.56
C ARG A 94 14.96 4.17 -52.70
N LEU A 95 15.08 4.76 -51.51
CA LEU A 95 13.98 5.11 -50.64
C LEU A 95 13.93 6.63 -50.54
N ASN A 96 12.80 7.27 -50.90
CA ASN A 96 12.69 8.72 -51.00
C ASN A 96 13.86 9.35 -51.80
N ASP A 97 14.24 8.73 -52.93
CA ASP A 97 15.40 9.06 -53.78
C ASP A 97 16.80 8.95 -53.15
N ILE A 98 16.91 8.42 -51.92
CA ILE A 98 18.19 8.19 -51.23
C ILE A 98 18.65 6.74 -51.46
N PRO A 99 19.91 6.49 -51.87
CA PRO A 99 20.41 5.14 -52.06
C PRO A 99 20.65 4.45 -50.70
N ILE A 100 19.86 3.42 -50.41
CA ILE A 100 19.93 2.62 -49.19
C ILE A 100 20.32 1.19 -49.55
N LYS A 101 21.40 0.70 -48.95
CA LYS A 101 21.79 -0.71 -49.03
C LYS A 101 21.00 -1.48 -47.97
N ILE A 102 20.18 -2.43 -48.40
CA ILE A 102 19.32 -3.23 -47.54
C ILE A 102 19.77 -4.69 -47.50
N LYS A 103 19.67 -5.32 -46.33
CA LYS A 103 20.05 -6.72 -46.11
C LYS A 103 19.19 -7.35 -45.02
N VAL A 104 18.63 -8.53 -45.26
CA VAL A 104 18.00 -9.33 -44.20
C VAL A 104 19.10 -9.93 -43.33
N SER A 105 19.06 -9.63 -42.03
CA SER A 105 20.02 -10.17 -41.06
C SER A 105 19.48 -11.36 -40.29
N LYS A 106 18.17 -11.38 -39.98
CA LYS A 106 17.55 -12.42 -39.15
C LYS A 106 16.08 -12.64 -39.50
N PHE A 107 15.59 -13.87 -39.32
CA PHE A 107 14.18 -14.24 -39.40
C PHE A 107 13.83 -15.16 -38.22
N GLU A 108 12.91 -14.73 -37.37
CA GLU A 108 12.47 -15.44 -36.17
C GLU A 108 10.96 -15.69 -36.20
N LEU A 109 10.55 -16.80 -35.60
CA LEU A 109 9.15 -17.12 -35.39
C LEU A 109 8.88 -17.30 -33.90
N HIS A 110 8.00 -16.46 -33.39
CA HIS A 110 7.45 -16.56 -32.03
C HIS A 110 6.10 -17.28 -32.11
N SER A 111 6.00 -18.47 -31.52
CA SER A 111 4.78 -19.27 -31.59
C SER A 111 3.71 -18.76 -30.62
N GLY A 112 2.52 -18.42 -31.12
CA GLY A 112 1.30 -18.13 -30.34
C GLY A 112 0.36 -19.33 -30.22
N SER A 113 -0.91 -19.11 -29.85
CA SER A 113 -1.96 -20.16 -29.88
C SER A 113 -2.41 -20.46 -31.31
N ASP A 114 -2.89 -19.43 -32.01
CA ASP A 114 -3.55 -19.54 -33.33
C ASP A 114 -2.66 -19.00 -34.47
N TYR A 115 -1.78 -18.06 -34.13
CA TYR A 115 -0.85 -17.41 -35.04
C TYR A 115 0.61 -17.67 -34.63
N ASN A 116 1.51 -17.70 -35.60
CA ASN A 116 2.94 -17.47 -35.42
C ASN A 116 3.23 -16.00 -35.71
N TYR A 117 4.02 -15.35 -34.86
CA TYR A 117 4.46 -13.98 -35.09
C TYR A 117 5.84 -14.00 -35.73
N ALA A 118 5.90 -13.57 -36.98
CA ALA A 118 7.12 -13.47 -37.77
C ALA A 118 7.83 -12.16 -37.47
N GLU A 119 9.09 -12.25 -37.04
CA GLU A 119 9.99 -11.11 -36.86
C GLU A 119 11.13 -11.19 -37.89
N ILE A 120 11.27 -10.16 -38.73
CA ILE A 120 12.35 -10.04 -39.70
C ILE A 120 13.21 -8.84 -39.31
N SER A 121 14.49 -9.07 -39.04
CA SER A 121 15.46 -7.99 -38.86
C SER A 121 16.07 -7.61 -40.20
N VAL A 122 15.96 -6.33 -40.56
CA VAL A 122 16.51 -5.77 -41.80
C VAL A 122 17.52 -4.70 -41.46
N ASN A 123 18.75 -4.86 -41.95
CA ASN A 123 19.79 -3.85 -41.85
C ASN A 123 19.69 -2.89 -43.05
N LEU A 124 19.64 -1.59 -42.75
CA LEU A 124 19.58 -0.50 -43.70
C LEU A 124 20.84 0.36 -43.51
N HIS A 125 21.59 0.55 -44.58
CA HIS A 125 22.76 1.42 -44.60
C HIS A 125 22.53 2.57 -45.58
N ASN A 126 22.56 3.80 -45.08
CA ASN A 126 22.41 4.99 -45.91
C ASN A 126 23.71 5.30 -46.64
N THR A 127 23.79 4.88 -47.90
CA THR A 127 24.96 5.16 -48.76
C THR A 127 24.90 6.53 -49.43
N GLY A 128 23.83 7.30 -49.19
CA GLY A 128 23.65 8.64 -49.71
C GLY A 128 24.28 9.71 -48.82
N TYR A 129 24.00 10.95 -49.21
CA TYR A 129 24.48 12.18 -48.56
C TYR A 129 23.35 12.99 -47.91
N LYS A 130 22.11 12.47 -47.92
CA LYS A 130 20.93 13.10 -47.29
C LYS A 130 20.39 12.22 -46.16
N LEU A 131 19.75 12.83 -45.17
CA LEU A 131 19.00 12.14 -44.11
C LEU A 131 17.84 11.34 -44.73
N LEU A 132 17.74 10.05 -44.40
CA LEU A 132 16.52 9.29 -44.66
C LEU A 132 15.62 9.40 -43.43
N GLU A 133 14.41 9.90 -43.62
CA GLU A 133 13.42 10.02 -42.54
C GLU A 133 12.11 9.37 -42.97
N ASN A 134 11.58 8.48 -42.13
CA ASN A 134 10.27 7.85 -42.24
C ASN A 134 9.86 7.45 -43.67
N PRO A 135 10.60 6.54 -44.34
CA PRO A 135 10.31 6.17 -45.73
C PRO A 135 8.88 5.64 -45.90
N THR A 136 8.31 5.90 -47.09
CA THR A 136 6.96 5.48 -47.50
C THR A 136 6.89 4.01 -47.93
N ALA A 137 8.03 3.31 -47.95
CA ALA A 137 8.09 1.91 -48.35
C ALA A 137 7.26 1.01 -47.41
N LYS A 138 6.52 0.09 -48.02
CA LYS A 138 5.79 -0.99 -47.34
C LYS A 138 6.59 -2.28 -47.43
N TRP A 139 6.53 -3.04 -46.35
CA TRP A 139 7.25 -4.30 -46.20
C TRP A 139 6.24 -5.44 -46.21
N ILE A 140 6.49 -6.48 -46.99
CA ILE A 140 5.56 -7.59 -47.18
C ILE A 140 6.32 -8.90 -47.07
N LEU A 141 5.86 -9.81 -46.22
CA LEU A 141 6.29 -11.20 -46.26
C LEU A 141 5.44 -11.95 -47.30
N ARG A 142 6.08 -12.48 -48.34
CA ARG A 142 5.42 -13.32 -49.34
C ARG A 142 5.81 -14.78 -49.14
N THR A 143 4.82 -15.64 -48.95
CA THR A 143 5.02 -17.09 -48.88
C THR A 143 5.38 -17.68 -50.24
N ALA A 144 5.96 -18.88 -50.27
CA ALA A 144 6.23 -19.60 -51.52
C ALA A 144 4.95 -19.84 -52.37
N GLY A 145 3.77 -19.94 -51.71
CA GLY A 145 2.47 -20.05 -52.37
C GLY A 145 1.92 -18.74 -52.94
N GLY A 146 2.57 -17.60 -52.66
CA GLY A 146 2.19 -16.28 -53.17
C GLY A 146 1.29 -15.46 -52.24
N SER A 147 0.88 -15.99 -51.09
CA SER A 147 0.16 -15.21 -50.07
C SER A 147 1.06 -14.12 -49.49
N ASN A 148 0.50 -12.91 -49.34
CA ASN A 148 1.19 -11.72 -48.87
C ASN A 148 0.70 -11.33 -47.48
N TYR A 149 1.65 -11.12 -46.56
CA TYR A 149 1.40 -10.67 -45.19
C TYR A 149 2.11 -9.33 -44.99
N PRO A 150 1.38 -8.23 -44.74
CA PRO A 150 2.01 -6.95 -44.46
C PRO A 150 2.83 -7.05 -43.17
N LEU A 151 4.02 -6.46 -43.20
CA LEU A 151 4.91 -6.34 -42.05
C LEU A 151 4.85 -4.92 -41.52
N LEU A 152 4.69 -4.80 -40.21
CA LEU A 152 4.66 -3.55 -39.47
C LEU A 152 6.00 -3.34 -38.76
N LEU A 153 6.36 -2.10 -38.47
CA LEU A 153 7.57 -1.82 -37.68
C LEU A 153 7.32 -2.22 -36.23
N ASP A 154 8.36 -2.62 -35.52
CA ASP A 154 8.29 -2.74 -34.06
C ASP A 154 7.94 -1.38 -33.43
N SER A 155 7.24 -1.38 -32.29
CA SER A 155 6.75 -0.16 -31.65
C SER A 155 7.89 0.82 -31.31
N ALA A 156 9.09 0.30 -31.02
CA ALA A 156 10.30 1.11 -30.80
C ALA A 156 10.84 1.80 -32.06
N ASP A 157 10.49 1.29 -33.25
CA ASP A 157 10.95 1.75 -34.56
C ASP A 157 9.84 2.42 -35.39
N ALA A 158 8.66 2.69 -34.81
CA ALA A 158 7.49 3.21 -35.52
C ALA A 158 7.79 4.51 -36.31
N THR A 159 8.70 5.33 -35.76
CA THR A 159 9.33 6.45 -36.46
C THR A 159 10.85 6.27 -36.42
N PHE A 160 11.51 6.42 -37.55
CA PHE A 160 12.97 6.32 -37.61
C PHE A 160 13.60 7.24 -38.65
N SER A 161 14.82 7.66 -38.35
CA SER A 161 15.71 8.32 -39.29
C SER A 161 17.06 7.59 -39.36
N ILE A 162 17.77 7.77 -40.48
CA ILE A 162 19.09 7.21 -40.76
C ILE A 162 19.96 8.30 -41.39
N GLN A 163 20.97 8.77 -40.67
CA GLN A 163 21.93 9.78 -41.13
C GLN A 163 22.78 9.27 -42.31
N PRO A 164 23.38 10.15 -43.10
CA PRO A 164 24.36 9.76 -44.12
C PRO A 164 25.43 8.83 -43.55
N GLN A 165 25.73 7.73 -44.24
CA GLN A 165 26.68 6.68 -43.84
C GLN A 165 26.32 5.88 -42.57
N GLU A 166 25.17 6.14 -41.94
CA GLU A 166 24.72 5.38 -40.77
C GLU A 166 24.19 3.98 -41.16
N ASN A 167 24.29 3.03 -40.23
CA ASN A 167 23.66 1.73 -40.30
C ASN A 167 22.58 1.64 -39.22
N LYS A 168 21.35 1.27 -39.60
CA LYS A 168 20.26 1.01 -38.65
C LYS A 168 19.63 -0.35 -38.95
N THR A 169 19.29 -1.09 -37.90
CA THR A 169 18.54 -2.36 -38.05
C THR A 169 17.11 -2.11 -37.63
N LEU A 170 16.16 -2.43 -38.51
CA LEU A 170 14.73 -2.36 -38.24
C LEU A 170 14.19 -3.75 -37.95
N LYS A 171 13.23 -3.84 -37.03
CA LYS A 171 12.45 -5.05 -36.80
C LYS A 171 11.08 -4.93 -37.46
N LEU A 172 10.75 -5.93 -38.27
CA LEU A 172 9.52 -6.01 -39.04
C LEU A 172 8.68 -7.19 -38.55
N LEU A 173 7.42 -6.95 -38.21
CA LEU A 173 6.56 -7.90 -37.51
C LEU A 173 5.29 -8.20 -38.31
N SER A 174 4.90 -9.48 -38.39
CA SER A 174 3.57 -9.87 -38.92
C SER A 174 2.99 -11.05 -38.16
N SER A 175 1.66 -11.07 -37.99
CA SER A 175 0.93 -12.23 -37.49
C SER A 175 0.55 -13.14 -38.64
N ILE A 176 0.89 -14.42 -38.53
CA ILE A 176 0.74 -15.40 -39.61
C ILE A 176 0.00 -16.62 -39.06
N PRO A 177 -1.14 -17.04 -39.64
CA PRO A 177 -1.83 -18.25 -39.19
C PRO A 177 -0.90 -19.46 -39.15
N LYS A 178 -0.99 -20.28 -38.09
CA LYS A 178 -0.10 -21.45 -37.94
C LYS A 178 -0.14 -22.45 -39.09
N SER A 179 -1.25 -22.50 -39.83
CA SER A 179 -1.43 -23.37 -41.00
C SER A 179 -0.55 -22.97 -42.19
N VAL A 180 0.01 -21.76 -42.19
CA VAL A 180 0.79 -21.22 -43.31
C VAL A 180 2.24 -21.70 -43.22
N LYS A 181 2.73 -22.33 -44.30
CA LYS A 181 4.13 -22.74 -44.43
C LYS A 181 5.01 -21.55 -44.83
N LEU A 182 6.03 -21.26 -44.03
CA LEU A 182 6.97 -20.13 -44.22
C LEU A 182 8.32 -20.55 -44.82
N ALA A 183 8.52 -21.85 -45.08
CA ALA A 183 9.68 -22.32 -45.83
C ALA A 183 9.68 -21.70 -47.24
N GLY A 184 10.79 -21.06 -47.61
CA GLY A 184 10.92 -20.35 -48.89
C GLY A 184 10.17 -19.02 -48.98
N ALA A 185 9.75 -18.44 -47.86
CA ALA A 185 9.18 -17.10 -47.84
C ALA A 185 10.24 -16.03 -48.16
N GLU A 186 9.80 -14.89 -48.70
CA GLU A 186 10.63 -13.78 -49.13
C GLU A 186 10.11 -12.46 -48.52
N LEU A 187 11.02 -11.52 -48.26
CA LEU A 187 10.68 -10.14 -47.95
C LEU A 187 10.58 -9.34 -49.25
N ILE A 188 9.46 -8.66 -49.47
CA ILE A 188 9.25 -7.72 -50.57
C ILE A 188 9.16 -6.32 -50.01
N VAL A 189 9.91 -5.41 -50.64
CA VAL A 189 9.86 -3.98 -50.36
C VAL A 189 9.14 -3.32 -51.53
N VAL A 190 8.07 -2.58 -51.26
CA VAL A 190 7.30 -1.88 -52.28
C VAL A 190 7.11 -0.42 -51.91
N GLU A 191 6.92 0.44 -52.89
CA GLU A 191 6.58 1.85 -52.73
C GLU A 191 5.34 2.16 -53.58
N GLU A 192 4.43 2.98 -53.07
CA GLU A 192 3.26 3.43 -53.85
C GLU A 192 3.59 4.76 -54.53
N GLU A 193 3.25 4.87 -55.82
CA GLU A 193 3.56 6.06 -56.61
C GLU A 193 2.34 6.57 -57.40
N GLY A 194 2.22 7.90 -57.45
CA GLY A 194 1.16 8.63 -58.18
C GLY A 194 -0.21 8.57 -57.52
N GLU A 195 -1.16 9.37 -58.03
CA GLU A 195 -2.55 9.39 -57.53
C GLU A 195 -3.25 8.03 -57.63
N ALA A 196 -2.86 7.23 -58.64
CA ALA A 196 -3.36 5.87 -58.84
C ALA A 196 -2.78 4.83 -57.85
N LYS A 197 -1.90 5.24 -56.91
CA LYS A 197 -1.22 4.38 -55.92
C LYS A 197 -0.64 3.10 -56.54
N THR A 198 0.08 3.27 -57.65
CA THR A 198 0.69 2.12 -58.34
C THR A 198 1.79 1.53 -57.47
N VAL A 199 1.70 0.23 -57.17
CA VAL A 199 2.67 -0.47 -56.34
C VAL A 199 3.93 -0.79 -57.15
N LEU A 200 5.05 -0.16 -56.80
CA LEU A 200 6.37 -0.37 -57.38
C LEU A 200 7.21 -1.31 -56.49
N PRO A 201 7.58 -2.51 -56.94
CA PRO A 201 8.48 -3.38 -56.19
C PRO A 201 9.92 -2.87 -56.26
N LEU A 202 10.49 -2.47 -55.13
CA LEU A 202 11.85 -1.97 -55.02
C LEU A 202 12.87 -3.12 -54.83
N ALA A 203 12.51 -4.12 -54.03
CA ALA A 203 13.35 -5.29 -53.80
C ALA A 203 12.56 -6.54 -53.40
N THR A 204 13.18 -7.67 -53.63
CA THR A 204 12.79 -8.97 -53.07
C THR A 204 14.04 -9.57 -52.45
N LEU A 205 13.97 -10.01 -51.20
CA LEU A 205 15.09 -10.59 -50.45
C LEU A 205 14.67 -11.95 -49.90
N GLN A 206 15.53 -12.94 -50.06
CA GLN A 206 15.32 -14.26 -49.46
C GLN A 206 15.44 -14.17 -47.93
N LEU A 207 14.52 -14.81 -47.23
CA LEU A 207 14.62 -14.96 -45.79
C LEU A 207 15.56 -16.13 -45.45
N PRO A 208 16.42 -15.99 -44.41
CA PRO A 208 17.13 -17.14 -43.86
C PRO A 208 16.15 -18.17 -43.30
N ALA A 209 16.63 -19.38 -43.00
CA ALA A 209 15.82 -20.35 -42.26
C ALA A 209 15.34 -19.72 -40.95
N ALA A 210 14.04 -19.80 -40.68
CA ALA A 210 13.46 -19.24 -39.47
C ALA A 210 14.04 -19.95 -38.25
N SER A 211 14.66 -19.21 -37.34
CA SER A 211 14.91 -19.76 -36.00
C SER A 211 13.60 -19.73 -35.23
N THR A 212 13.09 -20.90 -34.88
CA THR A 212 11.90 -21.01 -34.03
C THR A 212 12.33 -20.83 -32.58
N THR A 213 12.07 -19.64 -32.04
CA THR A 213 12.15 -19.41 -30.60
C THR A 213 10.82 -19.85 -30.01
N GLN A 214 10.72 -21.11 -29.58
CA GLN A 214 9.70 -21.42 -28.60
C GLN A 214 10.03 -20.60 -27.35
N THR A 215 9.11 -19.75 -26.92
CA THR A 215 9.23 -19.03 -25.65
C THR A 215 9.13 -20.07 -24.54
N VAL A 216 10.24 -20.73 -24.23
CA VAL A 216 10.35 -21.68 -23.13
C VAL A 216 10.00 -20.91 -21.87
N ALA A 217 9.06 -21.46 -21.09
CA ALA A 217 8.63 -20.86 -19.85
C ALA A 217 9.84 -20.81 -18.89
N THR A 218 10.13 -19.60 -18.41
CA THR A 218 11.19 -19.35 -17.44
C THR A 218 10.81 -20.03 -16.12
N GLN A 219 11.74 -20.81 -15.57
CA GLN A 219 11.54 -21.47 -14.27
C GLN A 219 11.38 -20.45 -13.14
N PRO A 220 10.70 -20.82 -12.03
CA PRO A 220 10.51 -19.91 -10.91
C PRO A 220 11.82 -19.29 -10.42
N PHE A 221 11.78 -18.00 -10.07
CA PHE A 221 12.91 -17.21 -9.55
C PHE A 221 14.12 -17.08 -10.48
N LYS A 222 14.04 -17.56 -11.74
CA LYS A 222 15.14 -17.43 -12.71
C LYS A 222 14.97 -16.17 -13.56
N PRO A 223 16.06 -15.43 -13.80
CA PRO A 223 16.01 -14.26 -14.67
C PRO A 223 15.83 -14.67 -16.14
N ARG A 224 15.11 -13.84 -16.89
CA ARG A 224 14.97 -13.91 -18.34
C ARG A 224 15.48 -12.61 -18.96
N GLN A 225 16.32 -12.73 -19.99
CA GLN A 225 16.71 -11.58 -20.81
C GLN A 225 15.66 -11.32 -21.89
N VAL A 226 15.23 -10.08 -21.99
CA VAL A 226 14.29 -9.54 -22.98
C VAL A 226 14.98 -8.37 -23.67
N THR A 227 14.77 -8.23 -24.97
CA THR A 227 15.40 -7.16 -25.75
C THR A 227 14.38 -6.03 -25.99
N VAL A 228 14.77 -4.80 -25.67
CA VAL A 228 14.01 -3.56 -25.96
C VAL A 228 14.82 -2.75 -26.97
N GLY A 229 14.40 -2.73 -28.23
CA GLY A 229 15.21 -2.18 -29.32
C GLY A 229 16.55 -2.95 -29.47
N ASN A 230 17.67 -2.27 -29.22
CA ASN A 230 19.02 -2.84 -29.15
C ASN A 230 19.52 -3.08 -27.72
N LEU A 231 18.72 -2.70 -26.71
CA LEU A 231 19.08 -2.78 -25.30
C LEU A 231 18.55 -4.08 -24.70
N LYS A 232 19.29 -4.60 -23.70
CA LYS A 232 18.97 -5.80 -22.94
C LYS A 232 18.40 -5.44 -21.57
N LEU A 233 17.24 -6.01 -21.28
CA LEU A 233 16.50 -5.90 -20.04
C LEU A 233 16.41 -7.30 -19.42
N GLU A 234 16.75 -7.43 -18.15
CA GLU A 234 16.53 -8.66 -17.39
C GLU A 234 15.21 -8.55 -16.61
N THR A 235 14.46 -9.64 -16.59
CA THR A 235 13.11 -9.72 -15.99
C THR A 235 13.02 -10.97 -15.12
N THR A 236 12.47 -10.84 -13.92
CA THR A 236 12.40 -11.95 -12.94
C THR A 236 11.09 -11.92 -12.17
N LEU A 237 10.39 -13.04 -12.06
CA LEU A 237 9.29 -13.22 -11.11
C LEU A 237 9.90 -13.62 -9.75
N GLU A 238 9.98 -12.65 -8.82
CA GLU A 238 10.68 -12.81 -7.53
C GLU A 238 9.83 -13.49 -6.47
N ALA A 239 8.51 -13.28 -6.48
CA ALA A 239 7.60 -13.86 -5.50
C ALA A 239 6.17 -13.96 -6.05
N ALA A 240 5.40 -14.89 -5.48
CA ALA A 240 3.96 -14.96 -5.61
C ALA A 240 3.37 -15.20 -4.22
N THR A 241 2.37 -14.41 -3.84
CA THR A 241 1.63 -14.57 -2.59
C THR A 241 0.15 -14.74 -2.90
N VAL A 242 -0.56 -15.46 -2.04
CA VAL A 242 -2.01 -15.65 -2.16
C VAL A 242 -2.68 -15.30 -0.84
N SER A 243 -3.68 -14.44 -0.92
CA SER A 243 -4.57 -14.09 0.19
C SER A 243 -5.96 -14.59 -0.16
N GLN A 244 -6.54 -15.47 0.65
CA GLN A 244 -7.89 -15.95 0.41
C GLN A 244 -8.90 -14.90 0.87
N SER A 245 -9.84 -14.58 -0.01
CA SER A 245 -11.01 -13.76 0.23
C SER A 245 -12.26 -14.64 0.22
N TYR A 246 -13.40 -14.09 0.57
CA TYR A 246 -14.68 -14.80 0.55
C TYR A 246 -15.06 -15.14 -0.91
N GLY A 247 -14.80 -16.37 -1.34
CA GLY A 247 -15.13 -16.88 -2.68
C GLY A 247 -14.09 -16.60 -3.78
N SER A 248 -13.01 -15.86 -3.50
CA SER A 248 -11.89 -15.64 -4.43
C SER A 248 -10.54 -15.69 -3.72
N ASN A 249 -9.47 -15.77 -4.51
CA ASN A 249 -8.09 -15.69 -4.07
C ASN A 249 -7.44 -14.49 -4.73
N ASP A 250 -6.90 -13.59 -3.94
CA ASP A 250 -6.13 -12.46 -4.40
C ASP A 250 -4.67 -12.87 -4.50
N LEU A 251 -4.17 -12.98 -5.72
CA LEU A 251 -2.77 -13.24 -6.04
C LEU A 251 -2.03 -11.91 -6.18
N SER A 252 -0.92 -11.77 -5.47
CA SER A 252 0.03 -10.66 -5.64
C SER A 252 1.38 -11.21 -6.09
N LEU A 253 1.85 -10.75 -7.25
CA LEU A 253 3.10 -11.19 -7.87
C LEU A 253 4.14 -10.06 -7.83
N SER A 254 5.34 -10.34 -7.35
CA SER A 254 6.46 -9.39 -7.39
C SER A 254 7.31 -9.62 -8.64
N PHE A 255 7.27 -8.68 -9.58
CA PHE A 255 7.95 -8.79 -10.87
C PHE A 255 9.04 -7.73 -11.00
N LYS A 256 10.29 -8.16 -11.18
CA LYS A 256 11.47 -7.30 -11.22
C LYS A 256 11.96 -7.08 -12.64
N PHE A 257 12.33 -5.83 -12.93
CA PHE A 257 13.08 -5.39 -14.09
C PHE A 257 14.49 -4.95 -13.68
N LYS A 258 15.50 -5.29 -14.48
CA LYS A 258 16.88 -4.85 -14.31
C LYS A 258 17.49 -4.45 -15.64
N ASN A 259 17.99 -3.23 -15.73
CA ASN A 259 18.71 -2.79 -16.92
C ASN A 259 20.14 -3.37 -16.91
N ILE A 260 20.42 -4.31 -17.82
CA ILE A 260 21.75 -4.93 -17.99
C ILE A 260 22.54 -4.34 -19.18
N SER A 261 22.08 -3.22 -19.70
CA SER A 261 22.73 -2.46 -20.78
C SER A 261 23.55 -1.30 -20.23
N LYS A 262 24.38 -0.69 -21.09
CA LYS A 262 25.19 0.49 -20.76
C LYS A 262 24.45 1.82 -20.96
N GLU A 263 23.24 1.77 -21.52
CA GLU A 263 22.40 2.93 -21.80
C GLU A 263 21.09 2.83 -21.01
N THR A 264 20.46 3.98 -20.75
CA THR A 264 19.15 4.05 -20.10
C THR A 264 18.08 3.35 -20.94
N ILE A 265 17.22 2.53 -20.29
CA ILE A 265 16.10 1.85 -20.95
C ILE A 265 14.79 2.47 -20.47
N THR A 266 13.96 2.97 -21.38
CA THR A 266 12.54 3.20 -21.11
C THR A 266 11.82 1.86 -21.23
N VAL A 267 11.24 1.38 -20.13
CA VAL A 267 10.55 0.09 -20.08
C VAL A 267 9.24 0.21 -20.88
N PRO A 268 9.01 -0.65 -21.90
CA PRO A 268 7.74 -0.65 -22.63
C PRO A 268 6.56 -0.91 -21.70
N LYS A 269 5.38 -0.37 -22.05
CA LYS A 269 4.11 -0.65 -21.36
C LYS A 269 3.63 -2.07 -21.65
N TYR A 270 4.32 -3.06 -21.10
CA TYR A 270 3.98 -4.48 -21.27
C TYR A 270 2.59 -4.79 -20.71
N GLU A 271 1.83 -5.61 -21.44
CA GLU A 271 0.56 -6.16 -20.96
C GLU A 271 0.84 -7.48 -20.22
N PHE A 272 0.20 -7.68 -19.07
CA PHE A 272 0.36 -8.91 -18.28
C PHE A 272 -0.91 -9.76 -18.31
N LEU A 273 -0.75 -11.07 -18.52
CA LEU A 273 -1.83 -12.04 -18.45
C LEU A 273 -1.43 -13.19 -17.51
N LEU A 274 -2.30 -13.54 -16.57
CA LEU A 274 -2.19 -14.79 -15.83
C LEU A 274 -2.87 -15.91 -16.62
N LYS A 275 -2.12 -16.93 -17.02
CA LYS A 275 -2.64 -18.11 -17.74
C LYS A 275 -2.69 -19.32 -16.82
N SER A 276 -3.84 -19.96 -16.77
CA SER A 276 -4.08 -21.17 -15.98
C SER A 276 -3.85 -22.45 -16.78
N GLY A 277 -3.67 -23.57 -16.06
CA GLY A 277 -3.36 -24.87 -16.65
C GLY A 277 -4.43 -25.40 -17.61
N ASN A 278 -5.69 -25.00 -17.44
CA ASN A 278 -6.80 -25.32 -18.34
C ASN A 278 -6.86 -24.43 -19.60
N GLY A 279 -5.99 -23.42 -19.71
CA GLY A 279 -5.88 -22.54 -20.86
C GLY A 279 -6.54 -21.16 -20.69
N ASN A 280 -7.33 -20.92 -19.65
CA ASN A 280 -7.96 -19.63 -19.40
C ASN A 280 -6.91 -18.55 -19.10
N SER A 281 -7.15 -17.33 -19.60
CA SER A 281 -6.24 -16.18 -19.45
C SER A 281 -6.97 -15.03 -18.77
N TYR A 282 -6.34 -14.46 -17.74
CA TYR A 282 -6.89 -13.40 -16.91
C TYR A 282 -5.98 -12.17 -17.01
N PRO A 283 -6.46 -11.03 -17.51
CA PRO A 283 -5.63 -9.84 -17.66
C PRO A 283 -5.29 -9.20 -16.31
N ILE A 284 -4.07 -8.69 -16.19
CA ILE A 284 -3.60 -7.92 -15.04
C ILE A 284 -3.38 -6.48 -15.48
N THR A 285 -4.09 -5.55 -14.86
CA THR A 285 -3.93 -4.11 -15.09
C THR A 285 -2.85 -3.56 -14.15
N THR A 286 -1.91 -2.77 -14.67
CA THR A 286 -0.90 -2.09 -13.85
C THR A 286 -0.55 -0.73 -14.46
N LYS A 287 -0.38 0.27 -13.60
CA LYS A 287 0.15 1.60 -13.97
C LYS A 287 1.63 1.74 -13.64
N ALA A 288 2.24 0.72 -13.01
CA ALA A 288 3.62 0.79 -12.53
C ALA A 288 4.68 0.90 -13.65
N LEU A 289 4.28 0.71 -14.92
CA LEU A 289 5.14 0.87 -16.10
C LEU A 289 5.01 2.23 -16.79
N GLU A 290 4.11 3.11 -16.32
CA GLU A 290 3.95 4.44 -16.91
C GLU A 290 5.21 5.28 -16.71
N ASN A 291 5.80 5.71 -17.84
CA ASN A 291 7.03 6.51 -17.87
C ASN A 291 8.22 5.88 -17.12
N LEU A 292 8.22 4.55 -16.94
CA LEU A 292 9.29 3.86 -16.23
C LEU A 292 10.58 3.87 -17.05
N SER A 293 11.62 4.50 -16.51
CA SER A 293 12.96 4.55 -17.10
C SER A 293 14.00 4.02 -16.12
N LEU A 294 14.91 3.17 -16.60
CA LEU A 294 15.94 2.49 -15.82
C LEU A 294 17.32 2.87 -16.29
N GLN A 295 18.12 3.46 -15.40
CA GLN A 295 19.54 3.72 -15.64
C GLN A 295 20.35 2.42 -15.76
N PRO A 296 21.54 2.44 -16.37
CA PRO A 296 22.42 1.26 -16.43
C PRO A 296 22.61 0.61 -15.05
N GLY A 297 22.32 -0.68 -14.92
CA GLY A 297 22.41 -1.43 -13.67
C GLY A 297 21.26 -1.23 -12.68
N ALA A 298 20.34 -0.28 -12.93
CA ALA A 298 19.20 -0.04 -12.05
C ALA A 298 18.20 -1.20 -12.08
N GLU A 299 17.56 -1.45 -10.93
CA GLU A 299 16.53 -2.45 -10.73
C GLU A 299 15.23 -1.78 -10.26
N LYS A 300 14.08 -2.27 -10.71
CA LYS A 300 12.75 -1.85 -10.25
C LYS A 300 11.87 -3.07 -10.07
N THR A 301 11.23 -3.20 -8.92
CA THR A 301 10.24 -4.26 -8.67
C THR A 301 8.85 -3.64 -8.70
N ILE A 302 7.93 -4.25 -9.45
CA ILE A 302 6.52 -3.87 -9.48
C ILE A 302 5.68 -4.99 -8.89
N LYS A 303 4.51 -4.63 -8.36
CA LYS A 303 3.48 -5.59 -7.99
C LYS A 303 2.44 -5.73 -9.10
N LEU A 304 1.98 -6.96 -9.29
CA LEU A 304 0.95 -7.35 -10.23
C LEU A 304 -0.12 -8.11 -9.43
N ASP A 305 -1.24 -7.46 -9.19
CA ASP A 305 -2.32 -7.96 -8.34
C ASP A 305 -3.52 -8.41 -9.18
N ILE A 306 -4.10 -9.57 -8.85
CA ILE A 306 -5.26 -10.13 -9.55
C ILE A 306 -6.11 -11.01 -8.63
N SER A 307 -7.43 -10.89 -8.72
CA SER A 307 -8.37 -11.79 -8.04
C SER A 307 -8.82 -12.91 -8.99
N VAL A 308 -8.69 -14.16 -8.56
CA VAL A 308 -9.11 -15.36 -9.32
C VAL A 308 -9.89 -16.33 -8.42
N SER A 309 -10.60 -17.28 -9.00
CA SER A 309 -11.28 -18.31 -8.19
C SER A 309 -10.29 -19.24 -7.47
N TYR A 310 -10.78 -19.94 -6.44
CA TYR A 310 -9.98 -20.87 -5.64
C TYR A 310 -9.29 -21.95 -6.48
N GLU A 311 -10.04 -22.58 -7.39
CA GLU A 311 -9.55 -23.62 -8.29
C GLU A 311 -8.42 -23.12 -9.20
N VAL A 312 -8.52 -21.87 -9.68
CA VAL A 312 -7.51 -21.28 -10.56
C VAL A 312 -6.22 -21.01 -9.79
N ALA A 313 -6.30 -20.48 -8.58
CA ALA A 313 -5.14 -20.14 -7.76
C ALA A 313 -4.27 -21.36 -7.38
N GLN A 314 -4.85 -22.56 -7.30
CA GLN A 314 -4.14 -23.80 -6.98
C GLN A 314 -3.58 -24.53 -8.21
N GLY A 315 -3.94 -24.09 -9.42
CA GLY A 315 -3.51 -24.72 -10.65
C GLY A 315 -2.07 -24.40 -11.06
N ALA A 316 -1.61 -25.05 -12.13
CA ALA A 316 -0.35 -24.69 -12.78
C ALA A 316 -0.49 -23.34 -13.51
N LEU A 317 -0.06 -22.26 -12.85
CA LEU A 317 -0.18 -20.90 -13.36
C LEU A 317 1.10 -20.44 -14.08
N LYS A 318 0.91 -19.62 -15.12
CA LYS A 318 1.99 -18.93 -15.85
C LYS A 318 1.67 -17.46 -16.00
N LEU A 319 2.63 -16.59 -15.72
CA LEU A 319 2.56 -15.17 -16.05
C LEU A 319 3.09 -14.97 -17.47
N ILE A 320 2.29 -14.36 -18.33
CA ILE A 320 2.68 -13.98 -19.68
C ILE A 320 2.87 -12.47 -19.71
N MET A 321 4.05 -12.03 -20.11
CA MET A 321 4.39 -10.63 -20.35
C MET A 321 4.39 -10.40 -21.86
N ASN A 322 3.40 -9.66 -22.35
CA ASN A 322 3.18 -9.39 -23.76
C ASN A 322 3.67 -7.99 -24.14
N THR A 323 4.23 -7.85 -25.34
CA THR A 323 4.65 -6.55 -25.90
C THR A 323 3.46 -5.57 -26.02
N PRO A 324 3.69 -4.26 -25.93
CA PRO A 324 2.63 -3.28 -26.16
C PRO A 324 2.10 -3.38 -27.60
N LYS A 325 0.79 -3.16 -27.75
CA LYS A 325 0.09 -3.01 -29.04
C LYS A 325 -0.21 -1.53 -29.31
N SER A 326 -0.30 -1.14 -30.57
CA SER A 326 -0.83 0.17 -30.97
C SER A 326 -2.34 0.16 -30.99
N GLU A 327 -2.97 1.16 -30.37
CA GLU A 327 -4.43 1.39 -30.47
C GLU A 327 -4.81 2.39 -31.57
N ASP A 328 -3.82 3.10 -32.12
CA ASP A 328 -4.00 4.01 -33.24
C ASP A 328 -4.06 3.22 -34.57
N PRO A 329 -5.20 3.27 -35.31
CA PRO A 329 -5.35 2.62 -36.61
C PRO A 329 -4.39 3.12 -37.69
N GLU A 330 -3.84 4.34 -37.54
CA GLU A 330 -2.92 4.95 -38.50
C GLU A 330 -1.44 4.66 -38.17
N SER A 331 -1.15 4.06 -37.02
CA SER A 331 0.21 3.77 -36.58
C SER A 331 0.87 2.69 -37.44
N LYS A 332 2.18 2.87 -37.68
CA LYS A 332 3.04 1.86 -38.34
C LYS A 332 3.45 0.71 -37.41
N ALA A 333 3.08 0.78 -36.12
CA ALA A 333 3.35 -0.23 -35.10
C ALA A 333 2.28 -1.34 -35.09
N PRO A 334 2.55 -2.51 -34.48
CA PRO A 334 1.64 -3.65 -34.53
C PRO A 334 0.38 -3.41 -33.69
N ALA A 335 -0.80 -3.67 -34.26
CA ALA A 335 -2.08 -3.68 -33.53
C ALA A 335 -2.33 -4.97 -32.71
N TYR A 336 -1.30 -5.79 -32.52
CA TYR A 336 -1.35 -7.05 -31.79
C TYR A 336 -0.16 -7.17 -30.84
N SER A 337 -0.34 -7.88 -29.74
CA SER A 337 0.72 -8.19 -28.78
C SER A 337 1.22 -9.63 -28.93
N TYR A 338 2.47 -9.88 -28.52
CA TYR A 338 3.05 -11.22 -28.48
C TYR A 338 3.91 -11.42 -27.21
N PRO A 339 4.13 -12.67 -26.75
CA PRO A 339 4.85 -12.93 -25.50
C PRO A 339 6.33 -12.54 -25.56
N ALA A 340 6.71 -11.47 -24.88
CA ALA A 340 8.10 -11.11 -24.59
C ALA A 340 8.71 -12.06 -23.53
N GLY A 341 7.89 -12.57 -22.62
CA GLY A 341 8.31 -13.56 -21.62
C GLY A 341 7.14 -14.40 -21.09
N VAL A 342 7.44 -15.65 -20.74
CA VAL A 342 6.51 -16.55 -20.04
C VAL A 342 7.22 -17.04 -18.79
N TYR A 343 6.59 -16.89 -17.62
CA TYR A 343 7.16 -17.24 -16.32
C TYR A 343 6.27 -18.25 -15.63
N ILE A 344 6.83 -19.37 -15.19
CA ILE A 344 6.11 -20.32 -14.34
C ILE A 344 5.97 -19.66 -12.96
N LEU A 345 4.74 -19.59 -12.44
CA LEU A 345 4.56 -19.06 -11.08
C LEU A 345 5.19 -20.02 -10.07
N PRO A 346 5.97 -19.52 -9.09
CA PRO A 346 6.27 -20.32 -7.91
C PRO A 346 4.96 -20.67 -7.19
N GLN A 347 5.01 -21.71 -6.34
CA GLN A 347 3.89 -21.99 -5.44
C GLN A 347 3.64 -20.75 -4.57
N PRO A 348 2.45 -20.13 -4.65
CA PRO A 348 2.18 -18.90 -3.93
C PRO A 348 2.24 -19.15 -2.42
N SER A 349 2.97 -18.31 -1.69
CA SER A 349 2.97 -18.40 -0.23
C SER A 349 1.63 -17.90 0.31
N SER A 350 0.97 -18.71 1.13
CA SER A 350 -0.30 -18.33 1.78
C SER A 350 -0.08 -17.22 2.82
N LEU A 351 -0.90 -16.17 2.71
CA LEU A 351 -1.07 -15.08 3.67
C LEU A 351 -2.37 -15.23 4.48
N GLN A 352 -2.80 -16.48 4.69
CA GLN A 352 -3.88 -16.82 5.60
C GLN A 352 -3.35 -17.04 7.01
N ASN A 353 -4.14 -16.62 8.01
CA ASN A 353 -3.86 -16.75 9.44
C ASN A 353 -2.44 -16.27 9.78
N THR A 354 -2.11 -15.06 9.33
CA THR A 354 -0.76 -14.47 9.47
C THR A 354 -0.51 -13.81 10.82
N LEU A 355 -1.42 -13.99 11.79
CA LEU A 355 -1.26 -13.42 13.12
C LEU A 355 0.05 -13.94 13.75
N GLY A 356 0.90 -13.02 14.22
CA GLY A 356 2.21 -13.30 14.81
C GLY A 356 3.32 -13.68 13.82
N ARG A 357 3.04 -13.77 12.52
CA ARG A 357 4.04 -14.16 11.50
C ARG A 357 4.62 -12.93 10.79
N GLU A 358 5.94 -12.83 10.75
CA GLU A 358 6.65 -11.79 9.99
C GLU A 358 6.61 -12.13 8.48
N ILE A 359 6.14 -11.19 7.67
CA ILE A 359 6.08 -11.27 6.21
C ILE A 359 7.03 -10.24 5.61
N SER A 360 7.93 -10.68 4.72
CA SER A 360 8.87 -9.78 4.06
C SER A 360 8.20 -9.04 2.90
N VAL A 361 8.32 -7.71 2.90
CA VAL A 361 7.87 -6.82 1.83
C VAL A 361 9.07 -6.05 1.29
N LYS A 362 9.35 -6.20 0.01
CA LYS A 362 10.47 -5.53 -0.67
C LYS A 362 9.94 -4.44 -1.60
N ASN A 363 10.51 -3.25 -1.49
CA ASN A 363 10.29 -2.14 -2.41
C ASN A 363 11.63 -1.52 -2.84
N ASP A 364 11.57 -0.42 -3.58
CA ASP A 364 12.79 0.26 -4.08
C ASP A 364 13.65 0.83 -2.96
N SER A 365 13.03 1.23 -1.85
CA SER A 365 13.73 1.77 -0.70
C SER A 365 14.52 0.67 0.00
N GLY A 366 13.94 -0.51 0.20
CA GLY A 366 14.60 -1.64 0.86
C GLY A 366 13.65 -2.80 1.17
N THR A 367 13.96 -3.54 2.23
CA THR A 367 13.16 -4.68 2.68
C THR A 367 12.63 -4.41 4.08
N TYR A 368 11.32 -4.59 4.23
CA TYR A 368 10.58 -4.48 5.47
C TYR A 368 10.09 -5.86 5.90
N GLY A 369 10.04 -6.13 7.20
CA GLY A 369 9.27 -7.21 7.80
C GLY A 369 7.97 -6.64 8.37
N VAL A 370 6.83 -7.15 7.97
CA VAL A 370 5.51 -6.73 8.48
C VAL A 370 4.92 -7.89 9.28
N THR A 371 4.59 -7.65 10.54
CA THR A 371 3.97 -8.64 11.42
C THR A 371 2.59 -8.15 11.84
N TRP A 372 1.55 -8.97 11.65
CA TRP A 372 0.25 -8.71 12.27
C TRP A 372 0.31 -9.19 13.72
N SER A 373 0.61 -8.29 14.64
CA SER A 373 0.97 -8.61 16.02
C SER A 373 -0.24 -8.98 16.88
N SER A 374 -1.37 -8.29 16.70
CA SER A 374 -2.61 -8.59 17.44
C SER A 374 -3.87 -8.10 16.73
N ILE A 375 -5.01 -8.67 17.11
CA ILE A 375 -6.35 -8.21 16.76
C ILE A 375 -7.11 -8.06 18.08
N GLN A 376 -7.79 -6.93 18.26
CA GLN A 376 -8.61 -6.67 19.44
C GLN A 376 -9.97 -6.15 19.00
N ARG A 377 -11.03 -6.71 19.58
CA ARG A 377 -12.38 -6.17 19.54
C ARG A 377 -12.67 -5.55 20.89
N LEU A 378 -12.87 -4.24 20.93
CA LEU A 378 -12.90 -3.43 22.14
C LEU A 378 -14.23 -2.67 22.25
N PRO A 379 -14.87 -2.61 23.42
CA PRO A 379 -16.14 -1.88 23.56
C PRO A 379 -15.95 -0.37 23.35
N TRP A 380 -16.92 0.26 22.70
CA TRP A 380 -17.02 1.72 22.56
C TRP A 380 -18.48 2.21 22.61
N THR A 381 -18.69 3.53 22.71
CA THR A 381 -20.02 4.10 23.03
C THR A 381 -21.08 3.84 21.96
N ASP A 382 -20.67 3.75 20.69
CA ASP A 382 -21.54 3.64 19.52
C ASP A 382 -21.27 2.36 18.69
N GLY A 383 -20.62 1.36 19.29
CA GLY A 383 -20.21 0.13 18.60
C GLY A 383 -19.03 -0.53 19.29
N ASP A 384 -18.41 -1.49 18.61
CA ASP A 384 -17.10 -1.98 19.00
C ASP A 384 -16.02 -1.35 18.11
N LEU A 385 -14.83 -1.17 18.67
CA LEU A 385 -13.62 -0.86 17.92
C LEU A 385 -12.92 -2.16 17.55
N LEU A 386 -12.66 -2.34 16.27
CA LEU A 386 -11.79 -3.38 15.77
C LEU A 386 -10.41 -2.78 15.53
N SER A 387 -9.42 -3.24 16.29
CA SER A 387 -8.03 -2.79 16.24
C SER A 387 -7.11 -3.90 15.77
N ALA A 388 -6.23 -3.60 14.83
CA ALA A 388 -5.19 -4.50 14.34
C ALA A 388 -3.83 -3.82 14.51
N LYS A 389 -2.96 -4.44 15.32
CA LYS A 389 -1.59 -3.99 15.51
C LYS A 389 -0.70 -4.59 14.41
N LEU A 390 -0.07 -3.73 13.61
CA LEU A 390 0.93 -4.10 12.61
C LEU A 390 2.30 -3.57 13.05
N THR A 391 3.28 -4.45 13.19
CA THR A 391 4.66 -4.07 13.47
C THR A 391 5.47 -4.10 12.17
N ILE A 392 6.00 -2.95 11.76
CA ILE A 392 6.84 -2.81 10.55
C ILE A 392 8.28 -2.65 10.97
N LYS A 393 9.13 -3.60 10.58
CA LYS A 393 10.56 -3.66 10.89
C LYS A 393 11.40 -3.43 9.65
N ASN A 394 12.45 -2.62 9.75
CA ASN A 394 13.48 -2.57 8.71
C ASN A 394 14.39 -3.79 8.82
N THR A 395 14.33 -4.69 7.84
CA THR A 395 15.15 -5.90 7.77
C THR A 395 16.36 -5.75 6.85
N SER A 396 16.57 -4.55 6.30
CA SER A 396 17.72 -4.20 5.48
C SER A 396 18.89 -3.68 6.32
N VAL A 397 20.05 -3.52 5.68
CA VAL A 397 21.30 -3.02 6.30
C VAL A 397 21.43 -1.50 6.29
N LYS A 398 20.51 -0.77 5.67
CA LYS A 398 20.52 0.70 5.57
C LYS A 398 19.26 1.30 6.20
N THR A 399 19.31 2.57 6.57
CA THR A 399 18.11 3.30 7.02
C THR A 399 17.12 3.43 5.86
N LEU A 400 15.84 3.16 6.14
CA LEU A 400 14.74 3.22 5.18
C LEU A 400 13.75 4.31 5.57
N HIS A 401 13.11 4.93 4.57
CA HIS A 401 11.97 5.82 4.78
C HIS A 401 10.69 5.03 4.58
N LEU A 402 9.84 5.00 5.62
CA LEU A 402 8.53 4.37 5.59
C LEU A 402 7.69 5.03 4.48
N PRO A 403 7.03 4.26 3.59
CA PRO A 403 6.12 4.82 2.60
C PRO A 403 4.98 5.60 3.26
N ASP A 404 4.31 6.47 2.49
CA ASP A 404 3.05 7.06 2.96
C ASP A 404 1.95 6.02 2.85
N LEU A 405 1.57 5.44 4.00
CA LEU A 405 0.66 4.31 4.09
C LEU A 405 -0.72 4.78 4.56
N GLN A 406 -1.76 4.15 4.00
CA GLN A 406 -3.12 4.14 4.54
C GLN A 406 -3.56 2.71 4.87
N GLY A 407 -4.45 2.57 5.84
CA GLY A 407 -4.98 1.28 6.26
C GLY A 407 -6.38 1.03 5.71
N VAL A 408 -6.68 -0.21 5.35
CA VAL A 408 -8.01 -0.63 4.92
C VAL A 408 -8.40 -1.94 5.57
N TYR A 409 -9.63 -2.00 6.08
CA TYR A 409 -10.26 -3.24 6.53
C TYR A 409 -11.10 -3.87 5.43
N THR A 410 -11.13 -5.20 5.39
CA THR A 410 -12.17 -5.96 4.67
C THR A 410 -12.73 -7.02 5.61
N ILE A 411 -14.03 -6.96 5.87
CA ILE A 411 -14.76 -7.85 6.79
C ILE A 411 -15.77 -8.62 5.96
N ASP A 412 -15.66 -9.95 5.89
CA ASP A 412 -16.58 -10.82 5.14
C ASP A 412 -16.88 -10.33 3.69
N ALA A 413 -15.83 -9.87 2.99
CA ALA A 413 -15.82 -9.22 1.67
C ALA A 413 -16.31 -7.77 1.58
N ALA A 414 -16.85 -7.18 2.65
CA ALA A 414 -17.14 -5.75 2.70
C ALA A 414 -15.84 -4.97 2.95
N LYS A 415 -15.35 -4.25 1.93
CA LYS A 415 -14.19 -3.36 2.02
C LYS A 415 -14.63 -2.02 2.63
N ASP A 416 -14.00 -1.62 3.73
CA ASP A 416 -14.25 -0.34 4.38
C ASP A 416 -12.94 0.47 4.53
N ALA A 417 -12.69 1.31 3.54
CA ALA A 417 -11.53 2.18 3.50
C ALA A 417 -11.79 3.58 4.09
N SER A 418 -13.04 4.05 4.12
CA SER A 418 -13.37 5.43 4.48
C SER A 418 -13.49 5.65 5.99
N SER A 419 -13.90 4.62 6.75
CA SER A 419 -13.99 4.70 8.22
C SER A 419 -12.68 4.33 8.92
N THR A 420 -11.79 3.61 8.24
CA THR A 420 -10.55 3.07 8.82
C THR A 420 -9.53 4.17 9.09
N LYS A 421 -9.01 4.22 10.32
CA LYS A 421 -7.94 5.12 10.74
C LYS A 421 -6.64 4.34 10.93
N LEU A 422 -5.56 4.85 10.36
CA LEU A 422 -4.21 4.32 10.56
C LEU A 422 -3.50 5.19 11.59
N ILE A 423 -3.30 4.65 12.80
CA ILE A 423 -2.64 5.33 13.91
C ILE A 423 -1.17 4.94 13.94
N LYS A 424 -0.28 5.92 13.88
CA LYS A 424 1.17 5.70 13.98
C LYS A 424 1.60 5.85 15.44
N SER A 425 2.36 4.88 15.96
CA SER A 425 2.85 4.95 17.35
C SER A 425 3.86 6.09 17.58
N GLN A 426 4.54 6.53 16.52
CA GLN A 426 5.50 7.63 16.53
C GLN A 426 5.46 8.40 15.21
N ALA A 427 5.85 9.67 15.24
CA ALA A 427 5.86 10.54 14.06
C ALA A 427 7.04 10.28 13.10
N ALA A 428 8.07 9.55 13.53
CA ALA A 428 9.26 9.33 12.72
C ALA A 428 8.98 8.44 11.51
N SER A 429 9.32 8.93 10.31
CA SER A 429 9.22 8.20 9.05
C SER A 429 10.49 7.42 8.69
N LEU A 430 11.57 7.55 9.46
CA LEU A 430 12.84 6.86 9.22
C LEU A 430 12.98 5.65 10.15
N LEU A 431 13.37 4.52 9.58
CA LEU A 431 13.66 3.27 10.30
C LEU A 431 15.10 2.86 10.01
N GLY A 432 15.96 2.90 11.02
CA GLY A 432 17.33 2.35 10.95
C GLY A 432 17.32 0.81 10.85
N PRO A 433 18.47 0.17 10.52
CA PRO A 433 18.57 -1.29 10.44
C PRO A 433 18.09 -1.98 11.71
N GLY A 434 17.17 -2.94 11.58
CA GLY A 434 16.60 -3.71 12.69
C GLY A 434 15.56 -2.97 13.54
N GLN A 435 15.38 -1.66 13.35
CA GLN A 435 14.35 -0.88 14.05
C GLN A 435 12.95 -1.22 13.53
N ALA A 436 11.96 -1.09 14.41
CA ALA A 436 10.56 -1.32 14.08
C ALA A 436 9.69 -0.14 14.51
N VAL A 437 8.49 -0.05 13.95
CA VAL A 437 7.43 0.87 14.35
C VAL A 437 6.11 0.10 14.41
N ASP A 438 5.28 0.44 15.39
CA ASP A 438 3.94 -0.11 15.50
C ASP A 438 2.93 0.85 14.83
N MET A 439 2.00 0.26 14.09
CA MET A 439 0.87 0.94 13.49
C MET A 439 -0.42 0.22 13.90
N TYR A 440 -1.49 0.98 14.13
CA TYR A 440 -2.78 0.43 14.50
C TYR A 440 -3.81 0.81 13.45
N LEU A 441 -4.45 -0.18 12.84
CA LEU A 441 -5.64 0.06 12.04
C LEU A 441 -6.85 -0.05 12.95
N VAL A 442 -7.64 1.01 13.04
CA VAL A 442 -8.84 1.04 13.88
C VAL A 442 -10.06 1.38 13.03
N THR A 443 -11.12 0.59 13.17
CA THR A 443 -12.43 0.86 12.58
C THR A 443 -13.54 0.59 13.60
N LYS A 444 -14.70 1.23 13.42
CA LYS A 444 -15.89 0.99 14.24
C LYS A 444 -16.79 -0.02 13.56
N ILE A 445 -17.28 -1.00 14.32
CA ILE A 445 -18.20 -2.04 13.85
C ILE A 445 -19.42 -2.13 14.76
N PRO A 446 -20.59 -2.59 14.26
CA PRO A 446 -21.74 -2.90 15.10
C PRO A 446 -21.40 -3.99 16.13
N THR A 447 -21.93 -3.87 17.35
CA THR A 447 -21.65 -4.82 18.46
C THR A 447 -22.17 -6.24 18.22
N SER A 448 -23.16 -6.41 17.34
CA SER A 448 -23.70 -7.73 16.98
C SER A 448 -23.07 -8.35 15.74
N LEU A 449 -22.11 -7.68 15.10
CA LEU A 449 -21.46 -8.20 13.89
C LEU A 449 -20.61 -9.42 14.24
N ASP A 450 -20.92 -10.57 13.64
CA ASP A 450 -20.05 -11.73 13.63
C ASP A 450 -19.06 -11.61 12.47
N ILE A 451 -17.82 -12.06 12.65
CA ILE A 451 -16.74 -11.89 11.68
C ILE A 451 -16.18 -13.28 11.37
N ALA A 452 -16.46 -13.78 10.17
CA ALA A 452 -15.91 -15.06 9.73
C ALA A 452 -14.49 -14.89 9.17
N GLN A 453 -14.25 -13.79 8.47
CA GLN A 453 -12.97 -13.44 7.86
C GLN A 453 -12.65 -11.96 8.03
N LEU A 454 -11.44 -11.70 8.52
CA LEU A 454 -10.88 -10.36 8.65
C LEU A 454 -9.64 -10.21 7.78
N GLN A 455 -9.59 -9.17 6.96
CA GLN A 455 -8.39 -8.78 6.24
C GLN A 455 -8.00 -7.35 6.59
N VAL A 456 -6.69 -7.14 6.72
CA VAL A 456 -6.09 -5.82 6.86
C VAL A 456 -5.12 -5.60 5.70
N ALA A 457 -5.31 -4.50 4.99
CA ALA A 457 -4.41 -4.06 3.95
C ALA A 457 -3.75 -2.74 4.34
N LEU A 458 -2.46 -2.64 4.06
CA LEU A 458 -1.76 -1.36 3.99
C LEU A 458 -1.60 -1.02 2.51
N GLU A 459 -2.01 0.18 2.13
CA GLU A 459 -1.88 0.70 0.77
C GLU A 459 -0.89 1.88 0.77
N GLU A 460 0.04 1.90 -0.18
CA GLU A 460 0.98 2.99 -0.39
C GLU A 460 0.32 4.06 -1.28
N LYS A 461 0.30 5.30 -0.80
CA LYS A 461 -0.17 6.46 -1.56
C LYS A 461 0.90 6.93 -2.53
N VAL A 462 0.54 7.02 -3.80
CA VAL A 462 1.38 7.54 -4.88
C VAL A 462 0.57 8.59 -5.64
N GLY A 463 0.70 9.86 -5.25
CA GLY A 463 -0.15 10.94 -5.77
C GLY A 463 -1.58 10.81 -5.25
N GLU A 464 -2.57 10.85 -6.15
CA GLU A 464 -3.99 10.64 -5.81
C GLU A 464 -4.40 9.15 -5.78
N GLU A 465 -3.51 8.24 -6.22
CA GLU A 465 -3.79 6.81 -6.27
C GLU A 465 -3.15 6.06 -5.10
N SER A 466 -3.72 4.91 -4.78
CA SER A 466 -3.23 4.00 -3.75
C SER A 466 -2.97 2.62 -4.36
N THR A 467 -1.88 1.98 -3.93
CA THR A 467 -1.48 0.64 -4.39
C THR A 467 -1.28 -0.30 -3.21
N GLU A 468 -1.69 -1.56 -3.32
CA GLU A 468 -1.63 -2.53 -2.20
C GLU A 468 -0.18 -2.83 -1.80
N TRP A 469 0.23 -2.37 -0.61
CA TRP A 469 1.58 -2.59 -0.09
C TRP A 469 1.71 -3.93 0.63
N ILE A 470 0.68 -4.34 1.37
CA ILE A 470 0.53 -5.70 1.88
C ILE A 470 -0.92 -5.93 2.28
N LYS A 471 -1.41 -7.15 2.10
CA LYS A 471 -2.70 -7.60 2.62
C LYS A 471 -2.50 -8.88 3.43
N LEU A 472 -3.06 -8.87 4.63
CA LEU A 472 -2.94 -9.93 5.62
C LEU A 472 -4.35 -10.43 5.97
N THR A 473 -4.52 -11.74 6.10
CA THR A 473 -5.82 -12.35 6.38
C THR A 473 -5.79 -13.15 7.67
N ASN A 474 -6.84 -13.02 8.47
CA ASN A 474 -7.15 -13.87 9.61
C ASN A 474 -8.54 -14.47 9.41
N ILE A 475 -8.64 -15.80 9.48
CA ILE A 475 -9.88 -16.55 9.33
C ILE A 475 -10.24 -17.16 10.68
N GLY A 476 -11.51 -17.03 11.08
CA GLY A 476 -12.02 -17.55 12.34
C GLY A 476 -12.10 -16.50 13.44
N ALA A 477 -12.28 -16.98 14.68
CA ALA A 477 -12.59 -16.13 15.82
C ALA A 477 -11.49 -15.10 16.14
N ILE A 478 -11.91 -13.90 16.50
CA ILE A 478 -11.01 -12.87 17.01
C ILE A 478 -10.51 -13.31 18.41
N PRO A 479 -9.19 -13.27 18.67
CA PRO A 479 -8.66 -13.56 19.99
C PRO A 479 -9.29 -12.68 21.07
N LYS A 480 -9.51 -13.23 22.26
CA LYS A 480 -9.93 -12.44 23.42
C LYS A 480 -8.86 -11.41 23.78
N VAL A 481 -9.30 -10.29 24.33
CA VAL A 481 -8.40 -9.30 24.94
C VAL A 481 -7.54 -10.01 26.00
N PRO A 482 -6.22 -9.79 26.06
CA PRO A 482 -5.36 -10.40 27.06
C PRO A 482 -5.88 -10.13 28.48
N GLU A 483 -6.01 -11.17 29.28
CA GLU A 483 -6.42 -11.10 30.67
C GLU A 483 -5.17 -11.04 31.57
N ILE A 484 -5.13 -10.08 32.48
CA ILE A 484 -4.05 -9.88 33.45
C ILE A 484 -4.65 -10.08 34.84
N GLU A 485 -4.08 -11.01 35.58
CA GLU A 485 -4.57 -11.37 36.91
C GLU A 485 -4.24 -10.27 37.93
N LYS A 486 -4.91 -10.33 39.08
CA LYS A 486 -4.66 -9.39 40.16
C LYS A 486 -3.18 -9.38 40.56
N ASP A 487 -2.65 -8.20 40.86
CA ASP A 487 -1.26 -7.96 41.27
C ASP A 487 -0.19 -8.20 40.18
N GLU A 488 -0.57 -8.72 39.01
CA GLU A 488 0.29 -8.76 37.83
C GLU A 488 0.32 -7.41 37.10
N ALA A 489 1.39 -7.19 36.34
CA ALA A 489 1.60 -5.96 35.61
C ALA A 489 1.42 -6.16 34.11
N TYR A 490 0.73 -5.21 33.48
CA TYR A 490 0.58 -5.13 32.04
C TYR A 490 1.65 -4.21 31.44
N THR A 491 2.46 -4.72 30.52
CA THR A 491 3.50 -3.93 29.86
C THR A 491 3.04 -3.34 28.53
N LEU A 492 3.06 -2.02 28.43
CA LEU A 492 2.97 -1.30 27.17
C LEU A 492 4.35 -1.22 26.52
N THR A 493 4.47 -1.78 25.31
CA THR A 493 5.74 -1.80 24.56
C THR A 493 5.83 -0.71 23.48
N THR A 494 4.91 0.25 23.49
CA THR A 494 4.83 1.32 22.50
C THR A 494 6.08 2.19 22.56
N LEU A 495 6.84 2.26 21.46
CA LEU A 495 8.10 2.99 21.41
C LEU A 495 7.92 4.47 21.77
N GLY A 496 8.71 4.96 22.72
CA GLY A 496 8.65 6.34 23.20
C GLY A 496 7.62 6.57 24.30
N LYS A 497 6.82 5.54 24.63
CA LYS A 497 5.79 5.55 25.68
C LYS A 497 5.73 4.21 26.42
N LYS A 498 6.86 3.51 26.53
CA LYS A 498 6.91 2.23 27.25
C LYS A 498 6.51 2.46 28.71
N ALA A 499 5.61 1.64 29.20
CA ALA A 499 5.13 1.73 30.57
C ALA A 499 4.72 0.38 31.13
N GLU A 500 4.76 0.26 32.45
CA GLU A 500 4.20 -0.85 33.19
C GLU A 500 2.96 -0.37 33.94
N ILE A 501 1.83 -1.06 33.78
CA ILE A 501 0.55 -0.71 34.39
C ILE A 501 0.16 -1.82 35.37
N LYS A 502 -0.09 -1.46 36.62
CA LYS A 502 -0.52 -2.40 37.66
C LYS A 502 -1.70 -1.85 38.45
N THR A 503 -2.67 -2.70 38.76
CA THR A 503 -3.75 -2.32 39.67
C THR A 503 -3.19 -2.07 41.07
N ARG A 504 -3.33 -0.85 41.59
CA ARG A 504 -2.95 -0.50 42.96
C ARG A 504 -4.09 -0.79 43.93
N LYS A 505 -5.28 -0.27 43.60
CA LYS A 505 -6.45 -0.29 44.50
C LYS A 505 -7.74 -0.19 43.70
N SER A 506 -8.79 -0.88 44.14
CA SER A 506 -10.14 -0.70 43.61
C SER A 506 -11.18 -0.71 44.73
N LEU A 507 -12.06 0.29 44.72
CA LEU A 507 -13.04 0.58 45.76
C LEU A 507 -14.45 0.74 45.19
N VAL A 508 -15.45 0.53 46.03
CA VAL A 508 -16.86 0.80 45.73
C VAL A 508 -17.38 1.88 46.67
N TYR A 509 -17.79 3.02 46.11
CA TYR A 509 -18.50 4.07 46.84
C TYR A 509 -20.01 3.80 46.75
N PRO A 510 -20.68 3.56 47.89
CA PRO A 510 -22.09 3.21 47.89
C PRO A 510 -22.95 4.44 47.58
N GLY A 511 -23.75 4.37 46.52
CA GLY A 511 -24.71 5.42 46.18
C GLY A 511 -26.16 5.02 46.48
N THR A 512 -27.12 5.87 46.11
CA THR A 512 -28.55 5.56 46.29
C THR A 512 -29.09 4.65 45.18
N THR A 513 -28.79 4.98 43.92
CA THR A 513 -29.27 4.27 42.72
C THR A 513 -28.15 3.52 41.98
N THR A 514 -26.95 4.10 41.96
CA THR A 514 -25.74 3.54 41.36
C THR A 514 -24.62 3.54 42.38
N ASP A 515 -23.79 2.51 42.37
CA ASP A 515 -22.52 2.53 43.09
C ASP A 515 -21.43 3.09 42.16
N LEU A 516 -20.48 3.84 42.71
CA LEU A 516 -19.33 4.32 41.96
C LEU A 516 -18.17 3.35 42.17
N VAL A 517 -17.72 2.71 41.09
CA VAL A 517 -16.54 1.86 41.10
C VAL A 517 -15.33 2.72 40.75
N TYR A 518 -14.35 2.74 41.65
CA TYR A 518 -13.16 3.58 41.60
C TYR A 518 -11.93 2.69 41.57
N THR A 519 -10.99 2.92 40.65
CA THR A 519 -9.75 2.14 40.54
C THR A 519 -8.57 3.06 40.35
N GLU A 520 -7.48 2.77 41.06
CA GLU A 520 -6.18 3.38 40.88
C GLU A 520 -5.25 2.38 40.20
N LEU A 521 -4.61 2.82 39.13
CA LEU A 521 -3.54 2.10 38.45
C LEU A 521 -2.22 2.81 38.71
N GLU A 522 -1.20 2.06 39.09
CA GLU A 522 0.19 2.50 39.06
C GLU A 522 0.70 2.36 37.62
N MET A 523 1.13 3.46 37.02
CA MET A 523 1.75 3.49 35.70
C MET A 523 3.20 3.97 35.83
N THR A 524 4.13 3.03 35.62
CA THR A 524 5.58 3.27 35.75
C THR A 524 6.19 3.55 34.38
N ASN A 525 6.98 4.62 34.25
CA ASN A 525 7.69 4.93 33.01
C ASN A 525 8.86 3.96 32.79
N MET A 526 8.79 3.19 31.71
CA MET A 526 9.82 2.21 31.33
C MET A 526 10.77 2.73 30.23
N GLU A 527 10.65 4.01 29.86
CA GLU A 527 11.63 4.69 29.02
C GLU A 527 12.86 5.11 29.83
N ASN A 528 14.02 5.17 29.17
CA ASN A 528 15.28 5.61 29.80
C ASN A 528 15.41 7.15 29.91
N ARG A 529 14.34 7.87 29.61
CA ARG A 529 14.27 9.33 29.59
C ARG A 529 12.86 9.76 30.00
N GLN A 530 12.74 11.04 30.33
CA GLN A 530 11.44 11.65 30.57
C GLN A 530 10.55 11.53 29.32
N ALA A 531 9.29 11.12 29.50
CA ALA A 531 8.36 10.88 28.40
C ALA A 531 6.91 11.21 28.81
N ASP A 532 6.13 11.70 27.86
CA ASP A 532 4.67 11.73 28.00
C ASP A 532 4.16 10.29 27.92
N LEU A 533 3.61 9.78 29.01
CA LEU A 533 2.98 8.46 29.02
C LEU A 533 1.72 8.43 28.15
N SER A 534 1.33 7.24 27.70
CA SER A 534 0.11 7.06 26.91
C SER A 534 -1.12 7.41 27.73
N GLN A 535 -1.98 8.29 27.20
CA GLN A 535 -3.25 8.59 27.85
C GLN A 535 -4.14 7.35 27.83
N LEU A 536 -4.39 6.75 28.98
CA LEU A 536 -5.23 5.57 29.09
C LEU A 536 -6.71 5.87 28.84
N SER A 537 -7.41 4.90 28.24
CA SER A 537 -8.87 4.89 28.10
C SER A 537 -9.38 3.45 28.22
N GLY A 538 -10.64 3.28 28.60
CA GLY A 538 -11.13 1.93 28.91
C GLY A 538 -12.58 1.84 29.37
N TYR A 539 -12.97 0.61 29.71
CA TYR A 539 -14.29 0.21 30.16
C TYR A 539 -14.18 -0.76 31.33
N TYR A 540 -15.07 -0.63 32.30
CA TYR A 540 -15.34 -1.66 33.29
C TYR A 540 -16.26 -2.73 32.67
N MET A 541 -15.92 -4.00 32.87
CA MET A 541 -16.69 -5.16 32.41
C MET A 541 -17.18 -5.95 33.61
N SER A 542 -18.50 -6.16 33.72
CA SER A 542 -19.07 -7.07 34.73
C SER A 542 -18.95 -8.54 34.28
N SER A 543 -19.08 -9.48 35.23
CA SER A 543 -19.12 -10.92 34.90
C SER A 543 -20.29 -11.33 34.01
N SER A 544 -21.36 -10.53 33.99
CA SER A 544 -22.48 -10.70 33.05
C SER A 544 -22.22 -10.12 31.65
N GLY A 545 -21.01 -9.62 31.38
CA GLY A 545 -20.62 -9.06 30.08
C GLY A 545 -21.17 -7.67 29.78
N LEU A 546 -21.55 -6.89 30.81
CA LEU A 546 -21.97 -5.50 30.64
C LEU A 546 -20.76 -4.58 30.69
N TYR A 547 -20.73 -3.58 29.81
CA TYR A 547 -19.65 -2.61 29.70
C TYR A 547 -20.06 -1.23 30.20
N PHE A 548 -19.21 -0.60 31.01
CA PHE A 548 -19.40 0.75 31.54
C PHE A 548 -18.17 1.59 31.22
N LYS A 549 -18.35 2.68 30.48
CA LYS A 549 -17.23 3.56 30.09
C LYS A 549 -16.54 4.12 31.33
N ALA A 550 -15.22 4.02 31.36
CA ALA A 550 -14.43 4.63 32.42
C ALA A 550 -14.18 6.11 32.13
N ASN A 551 -14.37 6.95 33.14
CA ASN A 551 -13.72 8.25 33.21
C ASN A 551 -12.28 8.04 33.69
N VAL A 552 -11.37 8.91 33.28
CA VAL A 552 -9.93 8.76 33.53
C VAL A 552 -9.32 10.10 33.91
N LYS A 553 -8.47 10.11 34.93
CA LYS A 553 -7.62 11.24 35.33
C LYS A 553 -6.18 10.75 35.46
N GLN A 554 -5.26 11.48 34.85
CA GLN A 554 -3.83 11.15 34.76
C GLN A 554 -3.00 12.43 34.96
N ILE A 555 -1.71 12.26 35.22
CA ILE A 555 -0.77 13.37 35.18
C ILE A 555 -0.79 14.02 33.80
N ASP A 556 -0.61 15.33 33.78
CA ASP A 556 -0.67 16.16 32.58
C ASP A 556 0.70 16.73 32.18
N TYR A 557 1.75 16.16 32.75
CA TYR A 557 3.16 16.47 32.52
C TYR A 557 3.96 15.18 32.26
N PRO A 558 5.16 15.29 31.64
CA PRO A 558 5.97 14.13 31.34
C PRO A 558 6.53 13.45 32.60
N ALA A 559 6.50 12.12 32.67
CA ALA A 559 7.08 11.33 33.75
C ALA A 559 8.57 11.05 33.50
N GLY A 560 9.42 11.16 34.52
CA GLY A 560 10.84 10.79 34.47
C GLY A 560 11.06 9.27 34.34
N PRO A 561 12.29 8.81 34.07
CA PRO A 561 12.60 7.37 34.02
C PRO A 561 12.28 6.69 35.35
N GLU A 562 11.61 5.54 35.31
CA GLU A 562 11.19 4.77 36.51
C GLU A 562 10.21 5.52 37.44
N ASP A 563 9.79 6.74 37.08
CA ASP A 563 8.78 7.47 37.84
C ASP A 563 7.46 6.71 37.82
N LYS A 564 6.89 6.54 39.00
CA LYS A 564 5.58 5.93 39.20
C LYS A 564 4.54 7.03 39.19
N SER A 565 3.52 6.89 38.36
CA SER A 565 2.38 7.80 38.32
C SER A 565 1.09 7.08 38.64
N ILE A 566 0.11 7.81 39.16
CA ILE A 566 -1.22 7.25 39.44
C ILE A 566 -2.18 7.65 38.34
N VAL A 567 -2.88 6.65 37.81
CA VAL A 567 -4.00 6.82 36.89
C VAL A 567 -5.28 6.42 37.61
N THR A 568 -6.18 7.38 37.78
CA THR A 568 -7.46 7.16 38.44
C THR A 568 -8.53 6.92 37.39
N MET A 569 -9.25 5.81 37.49
CA MET A 569 -10.34 5.44 36.59
C MET A 569 -11.61 5.17 37.38
N TRP A 570 -12.78 5.61 36.91
CA TRP A 570 -14.04 5.37 37.61
C TRP A 570 -15.27 5.32 36.71
N THR A 571 -16.33 4.68 37.19
CA THR A 571 -17.62 4.68 36.51
C THR A 571 -18.78 4.48 37.50
N LYS A 572 -20.00 4.90 37.12
CA LYS A 572 -21.22 4.66 37.90
C LYS A 572 -21.90 3.39 37.39
N VAL A 573 -22.10 2.43 38.28
CA VAL A 573 -22.66 1.11 38.00
C VAL A 573 -24.01 0.96 38.74
N PRO A 574 -25.11 0.56 38.07
CA PRO A 574 -26.37 0.31 38.76
C PRO A 574 -26.26 -0.79 39.83
N LYS A 575 -26.90 -0.61 40.99
CA LYS A 575 -26.85 -1.57 42.12
C LYS A 575 -27.27 -3.01 41.81
N ARG A 576 -27.98 -3.23 40.71
CA ARG A 576 -28.38 -4.57 40.24
C ARG A 576 -27.23 -5.36 39.61
N VAL A 577 -26.10 -4.72 39.33
CA VAL A 577 -24.93 -5.33 38.69
C VAL A 577 -23.92 -5.69 39.78
N THR A 578 -23.45 -6.93 39.77
CA THR A 578 -22.39 -7.39 40.65
C THR A 578 -21.08 -6.69 40.29
N VAL A 579 -20.41 -6.11 41.28
CA VAL A 579 -19.15 -5.37 41.11
C VAL A 579 -17.92 -6.15 41.58
N SER A 580 -18.08 -7.20 42.40
CA SER A 580 -16.97 -7.90 43.07
C SER A 580 -16.02 -8.65 42.12
N ASP A 581 -16.51 -9.03 40.95
CA ASP A 581 -15.81 -9.80 39.90
C ASP A 581 -15.61 -8.97 38.61
N MET A 582 -15.66 -7.63 38.74
CA MET A 582 -15.41 -6.74 37.62
C MET A 582 -13.96 -6.78 37.16
N ARG A 583 -13.79 -6.62 35.85
CA ARG A 583 -12.50 -6.39 35.20
C ARG A 583 -12.47 -5.00 34.56
N LEU A 584 -11.28 -4.41 34.48
CA LEU A 584 -11.05 -3.14 33.81
C LEU A 584 -10.31 -3.39 32.49
N ILE A 585 -11.00 -3.19 31.38
CA ILE A 585 -10.39 -3.20 30.05
C ILE A 585 -9.79 -1.83 29.82
N VAL A 586 -8.46 -1.73 29.80
CA VAL A 586 -7.73 -0.46 29.66
C VAL A 586 -6.66 -0.58 28.60
N GLY A 587 -6.51 0.45 27.78
CA GLY A 587 -5.48 0.54 26.75
C GLY A 587 -5.09 1.98 26.44
N GLU A 588 -4.24 2.15 25.44
CA GLU A 588 -3.75 3.44 24.97
C GLU A 588 -4.83 4.16 24.16
N GLY A 589 -5.23 5.34 24.61
CA GLY A 589 -6.21 6.18 23.95
C GLY A 589 -5.74 6.64 22.57
N VAL A 590 -6.69 6.74 21.64
CA VAL A 590 -6.45 7.21 20.27
C VAL A 590 -7.41 8.32 19.86
N THR A 591 -6.90 9.30 19.13
CA THR A 591 -7.65 10.45 18.61
C THR A 591 -7.24 10.67 17.17
N GLU A 592 -8.21 10.60 16.25
CA GLU A 592 -7.99 10.71 14.80
C GLU A 592 -7.00 9.66 14.25
N ASP A 593 -5.78 10.06 13.87
CA ASP A 593 -4.73 9.23 13.26
C ASP A 593 -3.47 9.11 14.15
N LYS A 594 -3.61 9.41 15.45
CA LYS A 594 -2.52 9.39 16.43
C LYS A 594 -2.98 8.85 17.79
N LEU A 595 -2.01 8.50 18.64
CA LEU A 595 -2.26 8.29 20.07
C LEU A 595 -2.76 9.60 20.69
N THR A 596 -3.70 9.53 21.64
CA THR A 596 -4.29 10.70 22.28
C THR A 596 -3.20 11.51 23.00
N PRO A 597 -3.00 12.79 22.62
CA PRO A 597 -2.11 13.70 23.34
C PRO A 597 -2.58 13.96 24.78
N VAL A 598 -1.66 14.40 25.63
CA VAL A 598 -1.97 14.79 27.00
C VAL A 598 -3.05 15.89 27.01
N LYS A 599 -4.04 15.78 27.92
CA LYS A 599 -5.23 16.65 28.04
C LYS A 599 -6.27 16.54 26.92
N GLU A 600 -6.04 15.76 25.87
CA GLU A 600 -7.05 15.51 24.84
C GLU A 600 -7.98 14.34 25.21
N VAL A 601 -9.19 14.35 24.66
CA VAL A 601 -10.17 13.28 24.87
C VAL A 601 -9.99 12.19 23.82
N SER A 602 -9.91 10.94 24.27
CA SER A 602 -9.82 9.79 23.37
C SER A 602 -11.14 9.51 22.64
N THR A 603 -11.01 9.22 21.35
CA THR A 603 -12.12 8.78 20.46
C THR A 603 -12.15 7.26 20.26
N GLY A 604 -11.20 6.56 20.86
CA GLY A 604 -11.10 5.10 20.94
C GLY A 604 -9.87 4.72 21.75
N TYR A 605 -9.49 3.44 21.75
CA TYR A 605 -8.24 2.97 22.34
C TYR A 605 -7.74 1.69 21.66
N VAL A 606 -6.46 1.40 21.85
CA VAL A 606 -5.73 0.24 21.29
C VAL A 606 -4.82 -0.36 22.36
N ASN A 607 -4.18 -1.50 22.08
CA ASN A 607 -3.32 -2.19 23.04
C ASN A 607 -3.98 -2.35 24.41
N ALA A 608 -5.22 -2.82 24.41
CA ALA A 608 -5.95 -3.01 25.64
C ALA A 608 -5.56 -4.32 26.33
N ALA A 609 -5.67 -4.33 27.65
CA ALA A 609 -5.66 -5.53 28.47
C ALA A 609 -6.86 -5.50 29.43
N SER A 610 -7.36 -6.67 29.80
CA SER A 610 -8.43 -6.87 30.77
C SER A 610 -7.82 -7.15 32.14
N LEU A 611 -7.71 -6.14 32.98
CA LEU A 611 -7.13 -6.23 34.32
C LEU A 611 -8.18 -6.73 35.32
N GLU A 612 -7.85 -7.72 36.12
CA GLU A 612 -8.64 -8.04 37.30
C GLU A 612 -8.47 -6.94 38.37
N ILE A 613 -9.58 -6.36 38.83
CA ILE A 613 -9.56 -5.24 39.78
C ILE A 613 -10.19 -5.58 41.14
N SER A 614 -11.06 -6.58 41.20
CA SER A 614 -11.69 -7.10 42.43
C SER A 614 -12.06 -6.00 43.44
N PRO A 615 -13.02 -5.10 43.08
CA PRO A 615 -13.37 -3.91 43.88
C PRO A 615 -13.81 -4.26 45.29
N GLN A 616 -13.22 -3.59 46.28
CA GLN A 616 -13.48 -3.88 47.69
C GLN A 616 -14.41 -2.83 48.32
N GLN A 617 -15.25 -3.30 49.26
CA GLN A 617 -15.91 -2.40 50.20
C GLN A 617 -14.96 -2.07 51.35
N VAL A 618 -14.81 -0.78 51.66
CA VAL A 618 -13.98 -0.35 52.79
C VAL A 618 -14.71 -0.60 54.10
N THR A 619 -14.03 -1.24 55.05
CA THR A 619 -14.49 -1.31 56.44
C THR A 619 -13.99 -0.08 57.19
N ALA A 620 -14.91 0.76 57.67
CA ALA A 620 -14.56 1.98 58.39
C ALA A 620 -13.79 1.67 59.68
N LEU A 621 -12.74 2.44 59.95
CA LEU A 621 -11.99 2.36 61.20
C LEU A 621 -12.86 2.83 62.38
N ALA A 622 -12.74 2.15 63.52
CA ALA A 622 -13.50 2.46 64.74
C ALA A 622 -12.94 3.67 65.54
N THR A 623 -11.88 4.29 65.04
CA THR A 623 -11.24 5.47 65.65
C THR A 623 -10.82 6.44 64.56
N ILE A 624 -10.72 7.73 64.88
CA ILE A 624 -10.18 8.75 63.97
C ILE A 624 -8.70 9.06 64.22
N GLN A 625 -8.01 8.23 65.01
CA GLN A 625 -6.63 8.47 65.41
C GLN A 625 -5.66 8.43 64.23
N ASN A 626 -5.80 7.43 63.34
CA ASN A 626 -5.01 7.30 62.12
C ASN A 626 -5.92 6.83 61.01
N PHE A 627 -5.98 7.57 59.91
CA PHE A 627 -6.72 7.17 58.71
C PHE A 627 -6.05 7.74 57.46
N GLU A 628 -6.39 7.17 56.31
CA GLU A 628 -5.74 7.48 55.04
C GLU A 628 -6.78 7.86 53.98
N LEU A 629 -6.41 8.85 53.17
CA LEU A 629 -7.01 9.19 51.90
C LEU A 629 -5.84 9.40 50.93
N PHE A 630 -5.40 8.32 50.29
CA PHE A 630 -4.20 8.32 49.45
C PHE A 630 -4.20 9.51 48.46
N PRO A 631 -3.12 10.30 48.37
CA PRO A 631 -1.78 10.08 48.97
C PRO A 631 -1.62 10.55 50.42
N TYR A 632 -2.67 11.07 51.05
CA TYR A 632 -2.59 11.71 52.35
C TYR A 632 -2.84 10.73 53.50
N GLN A 633 -2.00 10.83 54.53
CA GLN A 633 -2.21 10.16 55.80
C GLN A 633 -2.47 11.21 56.88
N VAL A 634 -3.53 11.00 57.65
CA VAL A 634 -3.93 11.87 58.75
C VAL A 634 -3.68 11.14 60.06
N GLN A 635 -2.90 11.77 60.93
CA GLN A 635 -2.77 11.38 62.33
C GLN A 635 -3.44 12.44 63.19
N THR A 636 -4.54 12.09 63.84
CA THR A 636 -5.21 12.96 64.81
C THR A 636 -4.50 12.87 66.15
N HIS A 637 -4.03 14.01 66.66
CA HIS A 637 -3.50 14.14 68.02
C HIS A 637 -4.63 14.38 69.01
N THR A 638 -5.44 15.39 68.73
CA THR A 638 -6.59 15.77 69.56
C THR A 638 -7.71 16.26 68.67
N PHE A 639 -8.93 15.82 68.94
CA PHE A 639 -10.13 16.40 68.37
C PHE A 639 -11.03 16.83 69.52
N ASP A 640 -11.01 18.11 69.83
CA ASP A 640 -11.80 18.70 70.89
C ASP A 640 -13.04 19.37 70.30
N SER A 641 -14.19 19.13 70.92
CA SER A 641 -15.34 19.99 70.73
C SER A 641 -15.89 20.43 72.08
N TYR A 642 -16.28 21.70 72.17
CA TYR A 642 -16.79 22.28 73.41
C TYR A 642 -17.95 23.22 73.12
N LEU A 643 -18.87 23.27 74.08
CA LEU A 643 -20.10 24.06 73.99
C LEU A 643 -19.86 25.43 74.64
N SER A 644 -20.15 26.50 73.90
CA SER A 644 -20.09 27.86 74.47
C SER A 644 -21.22 28.15 75.46
N GLY A 645 -22.22 27.26 75.51
CA GLY A 645 -23.42 27.39 76.31
C GLY A 645 -24.56 28.18 75.67
N GLY A 646 -24.39 28.60 74.40
CA GLY A 646 -25.47 29.03 73.50
C GLY A 646 -25.73 28.00 72.40
N SER A 647 -26.14 28.44 71.21
CA SER A 647 -26.37 27.57 70.04
C SER A 647 -25.09 27.11 69.33
N ASN A 648 -23.89 27.46 69.81
CA ASN A 648 -22.64 27.23 69.11
C ASN A 648 -21.77 26.12 69.72
N VAL A 649 -21.28 25.24 68.86
CA VAL A 649 -20.22 24.26 69.16
C VAL A 649 -18.94 24.73 68.50
N SER A 650 -17.87 24.89 69.28
CA SER A 650 -16.53 25.12 68.74
C SER A 650 -15.78 23.80 68.63
N ILE A 651 -15.10 23.61 67.50
CA ILE A 651 -14.32 22.41 67.21
C ILE A 651 -12.89 22.81 66.92
N GLU A 652 -11.95 22.10 67.53
CA GLU A 652 -10.52 22.22 67.32
C GLU A 652 -9.93 20.84 67.04
N TRP A 653 -9.30 20.72 65.89
CA TRP A 653 -8.67 19.49 65.45
C TRP A 653 -7.17 19.71 65.29
N TYR A 654 -6.41 19.09 66.18
CA TYR A 654 -4.96 18.99 66.11
C TYR A 654 -4.56 17.71 65.38
N TYR A 655 -3.84 17.87 64.27
CA TYR A 655 -3.46 16.74 63.41
C TYR A 655 -2.06 16.90 62.81
N THR A 656 -1.52 15.79 62.34
CA THR A 656 -0.43 15.76 61.36
C THR A 656 -1.00 15.28 60.03
N LEU A 657 -0.74 16.02 58.95
CA LEU A 657 -1.05 15.61 57.58
C LEU A 657 0.27 15.38 56.84
N SER A 658 0.49 14.15 56.40
CA SER A 658 1.63 13.79 55.55
C SER A 658 1.14 13.33 54.18
N GLN A 659 1.94 13.58 53.14
CA GLN A 659 1.66 13.15 51.76
C GLN A 659 2.70 12.13 51.32
N ASN A 660 2.25 11.03 50.71
CA ASN A 660 3.13 10.11 50.02
C ASN A 660 3.62 10.75 48.71
N ASN A 661 4.93 10.95 48.59
CA ASN A 661 5.60 11.56 47.44
C ASN A 661 6.31 10.53 46.53
N GLU A 662 6.08 9.22 46.75
CA GLU A 662 6.61 8.15 45.90
C GLU A 662 5.97 8.13 44.51
N TYR A 663 4.84 8.82 44.34
CA TYR A 663 4.06 8.82 43.12
C TYR A 663 3.89 10.24 42.56
N SER A 664 3.98 10.35 41.24
CA SER A 664 3.46 11.49 40.49
C SER A 664 1.94 11.38 40.42
N LEU A 665 1.25 12.43 40.88
CA LEU A 665 -0.20 12.39 41.06
C LEU A 665 -0.90 13.37 40.11
N PRO A 666 -2.08 13.01 39.59
CA PRO A 666 -2.98 13.97 38.99
C PRO A 666 -3.49 14.96 40.05
N GLU A 667 -4.17 16.00 39.59
CA GLU A 667 -4.95 16.89 40.46
C GLU A 667 -5.89 16.07 41.36
N ASN A 668 -5.84 16.32 42.67
CA ASN A 668 -6.66 15.62 43.66
C ASN A 668 -8.13 16.06 43.59
N GLU A 669 -9.03 15.10 43.38
CA GLU A 669 -10.48 15.32 43.37
C GLU A 669 -11.17 14.79 44.64
N HIS A 670 -10.41 14.16 45.55
CA HIS A 670 -10.95 13.64 46.81
C HIS A 670 -11.04 14.71 47.90
N LYS A 671 -12.08 14.60 48.74
CA LYS A 671 -12.30 15.49 49.88
C LYS A 671 -12.62 14.70 51.14
N PHE A 672 -12.22 15.23 52.29
CA PHE A 672 -12.73 14.75 53.57
C PHE A 672 -14.06 15.40 53.89
N ILE A 673 -15.05 14.59 54.26
CA ILE A 673 -16.28 15.07 54.88
C ILE A 673 -16.27 14.62 56.34
N VAL A 674 -16.15 15.57 57.26
CA VAL A 674 -16.25 15.33 58.70
C VAL A 674 -17.69 15.57 59.12
N GLU A 675 -18.39 14.50 59.48
CA GLU A 675 -19.75 14.55 60.00
C GLU A 675 -19.75 14.39 61.51
N ILE A 676 -20.46 15.28 62.19
CA ILE A 676 -20.77 15.21 63.62
C ILE A 676 -22.28 14.96 63.74
N ALA A 677 -22.63 13.78 64.23
CA ALA A 677 -24.00 13.43 64.56
C ALA A 677 -24.21 13.59 66.07
N ASP A 678 -25.08 14.51 66.45
CA ASP A 678 -25.47 14.71 67.84
C ASP A 678 -26.33 13.54 68.36
N SER A 679 -26.47 13.42 69.68
CA SER A 679 -27.36 12.49 70.38
C SER A 679 -28.81 12.44 69.87
N THR A 680 -29.32 13.51 69.27
CA THR A 680 -30.64 13.59 68.64
C THR A 680 -30.71 12.98 67.23
N GLY A 681 -29.57 12.61 66.65
CA GLY A 681 -29.45 12.16 65.27
C GLY A 681 -29.28 13.29 64.24
N ARG A 682 -29.23 14.57 64.66
CA ARG A 682 -28.96 15.68 63.75
C ARG A 682 -27.49 15.68 63.33
N VAL A 683 -27.23 15.77 62.02
CA VAL A 683 -25.90 15.65 61.42
C VAL A 683 -25.42 17.01 60.89
N PHE A 684 -24.18 17.35 61.20
CA PHE A 684 -23.48 18.53 60.71
C PHE A 684 -22.24 18.10 59.96
N ALA A 685 -22.05 18.58 58.73
CA ALA A 685 -20.96 18.17 57.86
C ALA A 685 -20.01 19.34 57.58
N LYS A 686 -18.70 19.07 57.61
CA LYS A 686 -17.66 19.99 57.17
C LYS A 686 -16.85 19.33 56.04
N GLU A 687 -16.82 19.98 54.89
CA GLU A 687 -15.98 19.59 53.76
C GLU A 687 -14.58 20.19 53.94
N LEU A 688 -13.56 19.39 53.68
CA LEU A 688 -12.15 19.73 53.82
C LEU A 688 -11.34 19.16 52.65
N VAL A 689 -10.65 20.01 51.92
CA VAL A 689 -9.73 19.62 50.85
C VAL A 689 -8.31 19.44 51.45
N PRO A 690 -7.73 18.22 51.42
CA PRO A 690 -6.36 18.00 51.87
C PRO A 690 -5.35 18.82 51.05
N GLY A 691 -4.34 19.38 51.73
CA GLY A 691 -3.33 20.25 51.11
C GLY A 691 -3.77 21.72 50.97
N THR A 692 -5.08 22.00 50.98
CA THR A 692 -5.65 23.35 50.90
C THR A 692 -6.26 23.78 52.23
N ASP A 693 -7.38 23.17 52.63
CA ASP A 693 -8.04 23.45 53.90
C ASP A 693 -7.31 22.79 55.06
N MET A 694 -6.85 21.55 54.85
CA MET A 694 -5.95 20.85 55.78
C MET A 694 -4.51 21.00 55.31
N LYS A 695 -3.70 21.77 56.05
CA LYS A 695 -2.32 22.08 55.67
C LYS A 695 -1.40 20.88 55.94
N LEU A 696 -0.41 20.70 55.07
CA LEU A 696 0.65 19.70 55.28
C LEU A 696 1.55 20.07 56.46
N GLY A 697 2.01 19.05 57.19
CA GLY A 697 2.94 19.20 58.31
C GLY A 697 2.43 18.62 59.62
N ALA A 698 3.29 18.67 60.64
CA ALA A 698 2.97 18.16 61.97
C ALA A 698 2.24 19.21 62.83
N ASN A 699 1.39 18.73 63.75
CA ASN A 699 0.70 19.52 64.79
C ASN A 699 -0.05 20.76 64.26
N GLN A 700 -0.68 20.63 63.09
CA GLN A 700 -1.55 21.66 62.54
C GLN A 700 -2.84 21.76 63.35
N LEU A 701 -3.36 22.97 63.49
CA LEU A 701 -4.67 23.25 64.11
C LEU A 701 -5.66 23.66 63.02
N LEU A 702 -6.77 22.93 62.93
CA LEU A 702 -7.95 23.33 62.17
C LEU A 702 -9.10 23.59 63.14
N SER A 703 -9.69 24.77 63.08
CA SER A 703 -10.82 25.15 63.93
C SER A 703 -12.00 25.63 63.12
N TRP A 704 -13.21 25.23 63.52
CA TRP A 704 -14.45 25.75 62.97
C TRP A 704 -15.56 25.69 64.02
N SER A 705 -16.71 26.29 63.72
CA SER A 705 -17.86 26.29 64.61
C SER A 705 -19.14 25.85 63.91
N ILE A 706 -20.05 25.29 64.69
CA ILE A 706 -21.39 24.87 64.25
C ILE A 706 -22.39 25.66 65.07
N ASP A 707 -23.22 26.47 64.41
CA ASP A 707 -24.30 27.23 65.05
C ASP A 707 -25.65 26.61 64.71
N ASP A 708 -26.32 26.04 65.71
CA ASP A 708 -27.65 25.46 65.58
C ASP A 708 -28.40 25.49 66.92
N ARG A 709 -29.69 25.83 66.88
CA ARG A 709 -30.56 25.89 68.06
C ARG A 709 -30.63 24.57 68.83
N ILE A 710 -30.28 23.44 68.21
CA ILE A 710 -30.23 22.15 68.92
C ILE A 710 -29.23 22.12 70.08
N PHE A 711 -28.23 23.02 70.06
CA PHE A 711 -27.21 23.13 71.10
C PHE A 711 -27.55 24.14 72.20
N GLU A 712 -28.64 24.90 72.05
CA GLU A 712 -29.08 25.89 73.04
C GLU A 712 -29.27 25.22 74.42
N ASP A 713 -28.77 25.90 75.46
CA ASP A 713 -28.72 25.43 76.85
C ASP A 713 -27.98 24.11 77.12
N ARG A 714 -27.34 23.51 76.11
CA ARG A 714 -26.50 22.32 76.32
C ARG A 714 -25.16 22.70 76.92
N ARG A 715 -24.71 21.87 77.87
CA ARG A 715 -23.42 22.04 78.59
C ARG A 715 -22.52 20.80 78.53
N ALA A 716 -23.08 19.63 78.21
CA ALA A 716 -22.37 18.37 78.06
C ALA A 716 -23.18 17.41 77.16
N GLY A 717 -22.57 16.31 76.72
CA GLY A 717 -23.24 15.28 75.92
C GLY A 717 -22.26 14.44 75.11
N THR A 718 -22.78 13.47 74.37
CA THR A 718 -22.04 12.63 73.43
C THR A 718 -22.40 12.97 71.99
N TYR A 719 -21.46 12.78 71.08
CA TYR A 719 -21.69 12.84 69.64
C TYR A 719 -20.88 11.75 68.93
N GLN A 720 -21.30 11.41 67.73
CA GLN A 720 -20.55 10.53 66.84
C GLN A 720 -19.83 11.36 65.78
N ILE A 721 -18.51 11.24 65.72
CA ILE A 721 -17.75 11.70 64.57
C ILE A 721 -17.66 10.59 63.53
N SER A 722 -17.87 10.92 62.26
CA SER A 722 -17.62 10.07 61.10
C SER A 722 -16.82 10.86 60.08
N VAL A 723 -15.74 10.27 59.57
CA VAL A 723 -14.93 10.84 58.50
C VAL A 723 -15.20 10.03 57.24
N TYR A 724 -15.54 10.73 56.17
CA TYR A 724 -15.77 10.13 54.86
C TYR A 724 -14.76 10.66 53.86
N ASP A 725 -14.41 9.82 52.90
CA ASP A 725 -13.87 10.20 51.61
C ASP A 725 -15.03 10.50 50.66
N GLU A 726 -15.07 11.71 50.11
CA GLU A 726 -15.98 12.09 49.04
C GLU A 726 -15.25 12.16 47.72
N PHE A 727 -15.78 11.44 46.73
CA PHE A 727 -15.30 11.46 45.37
C PHE A 727 -16.49 11.49 44.40
N GLN A 728 -16.51 12.50 43.53
CA GLN A 728 -17.53 12.66 42.48
C GLN A 728 -18.98 12.64 43.01
N GLY A 729 -19.18 13.18 44.23
CA GLY A 729 -20.44 13.31 44.93
C GLY A 729 -20.85 12.10 45.78
N GLU A 730 -20.13 10.99 45.72
CA GLU A 730 -20.41 9.79 46.51
C GLU A 730 -19.50 9.72 47.75
N LYS A 731 -20.03 9.29 48.90
CA LYS A 731 -19.31 9.24 50.18
C LYS A 731 -18.96 7.81 50.58
N LEU A 732 -17.73 7.62 51.03
CA LEU A 732 -17.24 6.37 51.59
C LEU A 732 -16.75 6.60 53.02
N LYS A 733 -17.37 5.93 54.00
CA LYS A 733 -16.97 6.09 55.41
C LYS A 733 -15.64 5.40 55.64
N ILE A 734 -14.62 6.18 56.02
CA ILE A 734 -13.25 5.66 56.25
C ILE A 734 -12.93 5.53 57.74
N ALA A 735 -13.51 6.37 58.59
CA ALA A 735 -13.31 6.29 60.04
C ALA A 735 -14.53 6.82 60.81
N GLY A 736 -14.66 6.48 62.07
CA GLY A 736 -15.61 7.11 62.98
C GLY A 736 -15.40 6.72 64.42
N GLN A 737 -15.81 7.57 65.35
CA GLN A 737 -15.57 7.41 66.79
C GLN A 737 -16.69 8.09 67.59
N SER A 738 -17.07 7.52 68.73
CA SER A 738 -17.96 8.18 69.69
C SER A 738 -17.13 9.07 70.63
N MET A 739 -17.55 10.32 70.81
CA MET A 739 -16.82 11.31 71.62
C MET A 739 -17.79 12.12 72.50
N TYR A 740 -17.21 12.94 73.40
CA TYR A 740 -17.95 13.75 74.36
C TYR A 740 -17.62 15.23 74.15
N TYR A 741 -18.60 16.11 74.35
CA TYR A 741 -18.34 17.54 74.44
C TYR A 741 -17.54 17.82 75.72
N ASN A 742 -16.43 18.54 75.60
CA ASN A 742 -15.58 18.92 76.73
C ASN A 742 -16.27 20.02 77.56
N PRO A 743 -16.74 19.73 78.79
CA PRO A 743 -17.49 20.70 79.60
C PRO A 743 -16.58 21.73 80.30
N ASN A 744 -15.26 21.50 80.30
CA ASN A 744 -14.30 22.28 81.09
C ASN A 744 -13.59 23.38 80.29
N ARG A 745 -13.92 23.53 79.00
CA ARG A 745 -13.28 24.50 78.10
C ARG A 745 -14.29 25.60 77.74
N LEU A 746 -14.09 26.80 78.27
CA LEU A 746 -14.85 28.00 77.90
C LEU A 746 -14.29 28.59 76.59
N PRO A 747 -15.12 29.25 75.75
CA PRO A 747 -14.65 29.83 74.50
C PRO A 747 -13.52 30.82 74.74
N ALA A 748 -12.41 30.64 74.02
CA ALA A 748 -11.34 31.63 74.00
C ALA A 748 -11.87 32.94 73.42
N VAL A 749 -11.72 34.04 74.17
CA VAL A 749 -11.99 35.39 73.66
C VAL A 749 -10.86 35.74 72.69
N ILE A 750 -11.18 35.84 71.42
CA ILE A 750 -10.25 36.33 70.39
C ILE A 750 -10.13 37.85 70.59
N PRO A 751 -8.92 38.44 70.70
CA PRO A 751 -8.76 39.89 70.68
C PRO A 751 -9.18 40.45 69.32
N GLU A 752 -9.97 41.52 69.31
CA GLU A 752 -10.32 42.25 68.07
C GLU A 752 -9.04 42.76 67.38
N GLU A 753 -8.88 42.44 66.09
CA GLU A 753 -8.07 43.21 65.13
C GLU A 753 -8.98 44.01 64.19
#